data_AF-A0AAN6L9L0-F1
#
_entry.id   AF-A0AAN6L9L0-F1
#
_cell.length_a   1.000
_cell.length_b   1.000
_cell.length_c   1.000
_cell.angle_alpha   90.00
_cell.angle_beta   90.00
_cell.angle_gamma   90.00
#
_symmetry.space_group_name_H-M   'P 1'
#
loop_
_entity.id
_entity.type
_entity.pdbx_description
1 polymer ?
#
loop_
_entity_poly.entity_id
_entity_poly.type
_entity_poly.pdbx_seq_one_letter_code
_entity_poly.pdbx_strand_id
1 'polypeptide(L)'
;MTSPDDVAPVKPPPSFSPGAPLNVAKARYPDKIQASQPVIPSLTESILTESPQDRRSSVSSELPSRTASPNGRLSHSTPHLSRSSTLSPLGSQIDATDDIRSLIIRAFSPVIGVYASPDTDALVRQKGFKNGFHELIRPFGEKITGKIVIRDSVGSSRTWEDFGVRFVDLDGKKKPPETTKAEPVPSLIQIEQVLDRHVHSVDEPLASWTRGGDGGPNNLPLASPFYKLFLRRLLSSTYPAPHETFVHPVACVIVISSHTPSPLESLRQLYAQTSQGDKRPPQWVYPEYLRYYVLVHDEDRDNITQSTALFDQMKRHFGLHCHLLRLRSNQCVLTDDDSTQFPSCEWLTPSEDLSKLGEQETLIDVESEASYLFESDVTAIKAFVREMVAQSVIPHMENRVALWNDQVASRRRGLSGRFMSMSRRWAGFGSSSRSSGGGYGGGSGSNYDSLQGFYKPDAPEAVLRKLADYAFMLRDWKLASSTYDLVRGDYGHDKAWRYQAGAHEMCAVSTLLNPLTTTVKTKLESIDQLLDTASYSYLTRCSDAQNALRTLVLGMELLKSRGGSASDAAAKWAIRILDMGLVGNIGRTLVSERVSACYASKTGIGGARWGTRRRKAGMWTILAADSWLKQGKPNLAAICLEESDRLYNDVLEDGVFSLPEMQKFVDNLRSAVQIEFLEARGVTDEAEISSSAELGTEETSEKLDSRNHRKSLIGGVNPLEAAPLTTLTRLSDDEGPRNDDFE
;
A
#
# COMPACT_ATOMS: atom_id res chain seq x y z
N MET A 1 6.24 -71.15 22.10
CA MET A 1 7.61 -71.28 22.65
C MET A 1 8.52 -70.29 21.94
N THR A 2 9.73 -70.05 22.47
CA THR A 2 10.72 -69.02 22.08
C THR A 2 10.25 -67.57 22.18
N SER A 3 11.00 -66.76 22.93
CA SER A 3 10.67 -65.37 23.32
C SER A 3 11.29 -64.32 22.38
N PRO A 4 10.77 -63.07 22.36
CA PRO A 4 11.38 -61.95 21.66
C PRO A 4 11.96 -60.90 22.63
N ASP A 5 13.21 -61.06 23.05
CA ASP A 5 13.95 -60.07 23.87
C ASP A 5 15.38 -59.89 23.35
N ASP A 6 15.56 -59.03 22.33
CA ASP A 6 16.85 -58.35 22.06
C ASP A 6 16.71 -57.21 21.03
N VAL A 7 16.29 -56.01 21.48
CA VAL A 7 16.39 -54.76 20.70
C VAL A 7 16.82 -53.63 21.64
N ALA A 8 17.94 -52.96 21.32
CA ALA A 8 18.50 -51.91 22.17
C ALA A 8 17.61 -50.64 22.20
N PRO A 9 17.50 -49.94 23.35
CA PRO A 9 16.62 -48.78 23.49
C PRO A 9 17.13 -47.56 22.70
N VAL A 10 16.30 -47.08 21.77
CA VAL A 10 16.53 -45.84 21.01
C VAL A 10 16.44 -44.63 21.95
N LYS A 11 17.47 -43.78 21.95
CA LYS A 11 17.50 -42.55 22.76
C LYS A 11 16.59 -41.47 22.14
N PRO A 12 15.71 -40.81 22.93
CA PRO A 12 14.94 -39.67 22.45
C PRO A 12 15.84 -38.42 22.24
N PRO A 13 15.43 -37.47 21.37
CA PRO A 13 16.17 -36.22 21.16
C PRO A 13 16.08 -35.27 22.37
N PRO A 14 17.07 -34.39 22.58
CA PRO A 14 17.15 -33.56 23.78
C PRO A 14 16.21 -32.35 23.72
N SER A 15 15.29 -32.26 24.69
CA SER A 15 14.51 -31.05 24.96
C SER A 15 14.53 -30.71 26.45
N PHE A 16 15.06 -29.52 26.78
CA PHE A 16 14.94 -28.78 28.05
C PHE A 16 15.07 -29.54 29.39
N SER A 17 16.12 -29.21 30.14
CA SER A 17 16.17 -29.41 31.60
C SER A 17 16.82 -28.18 32.24
N PRO A 18 16.27 -27.64 33.36
CA PRO A 18 16.70 -26.35 33.89
C PRO A 18 17.89 -26.45 34.84
N GLY A 19 18.83 -25.49 34.70
CA GLY A 19 19.60 -24.92 35.81
C GLY A 19 20.64 -25.80 36.53
N ALA A 20 21.89 -25.72 36.10
CA ALA A 20 23.07 -25.88 36.97
C ALA A 20 24.09 -24.77 36.65
N PRO A 21 24.77 -24.17 37.64
CA PRO A 21 25.55 -22.95 37.42
C PRO A 21 26.95 -23.20 36.85
N LEU A 22 27.42 -22.31 35.97
CA LEU A 22 28.81 -22.26 35.51
C LEU A 22 29.54 -21.05 36.11
N ASN A 23 30.78 -21.27 36.54
CA ASN A 23 31.60 -20.25 37.21
C ASN A 23 32.04 -19.15 36.24
N VAL A 24 31.73 -17.89 36.58
CA VAL A 24 32.23 -16.70 35.88
C VAL A 24 33.55 -16.25 36.49
N ALA A 25 34.57 -16.05 35.66
CA ALA A 25 35.88 -15.57 36.09
C ALA A 25 35.84 -14.09 36.52
N LYS A 26 36.62 -13.74 37.55
CA LYS A 26 36.63 -12.39 38.15
C LYS A 26 37.30 -11.35 37.25
N ALA A 27 36.59 -10.26 36.94
CA ALA A 27 37.16 -8.97 36.55
C ALA A 27 36.69 -7.90 37.54
N ARG A 28 37.57 -6.97 37.93
CA ARG A 28 37.29 -5.93 38.93
C ARG A 28 36.81 -4.63 38.27
N TYR A 29 35.75 -4.04 38.81
CA TYR A 29 35.51 -2.59 38.78
C TYR A 29 35.06 -2.12 40.18
N PRO A 30 35.37 -0.87 40.61
CA PRO A 30 35.09 -0.39 41.95
C PRO A 30 33.68 0.22 42.11
N ASP A 31 33.18 0.23 43.34
CA ASP A 31 31.84 0.69 43.71
C ASP A 31 31.61 2.21 43.63
N LYS A 32 30.35 2.60 43.36
CA LYS A 32 29.52 3.38 44.32
C LYS A 32 28.08 3.60 43.81
N ILE A 33 27.10 3.26 44.66
CA ILE A 33 25.94 4.07 45.12
C ILE A 33 25.12 4.81 44.02
N GLN A 34 23.79 4.67 43.87
CA GLN A 34 22.72 4.54 44.88
C GLN A 34 21.50 3.74 44.36
N ALA A 35 20.52 3.44 45.21
CA ALA A 35 19.36 2.60 44.87
C ALA A 35 18.03 3.38 44.73
N SER A 36 17.15 2.89 43.84
CA SER A 36 15.70 3.08 43.89
C SER A 36 14.97 1.94 43.15
N GLN A 37 13.80 1.52 43.65
CA GLN A 37 12.95 0.50 43.04
C GLN A 37 11.79 1.17 42.26
N PRO A 38 11.33 0.59 41.13
CA PRO A 38 9.98 0.76 40.63
C PRO A 38 9.07 -0.43 41.04
N VAL A 39 7.78 -0.14 41.25
CA VAL A 39 6.76 -1.10 41.73
C VAL A 39 6.02 -1.75 40.56
N ILE A 40 5.63 -3.02 40.72
CA ILE A 40 4.76 -3.75 39.77
C ILE A 40 3.29 -3.64 40.23
N PRO A 41 2.36 -3.20 39.37
CA PRO A 41 0.92 -3.36 39.59
C PRO A 41 0.44 -4.72 39.04
N SER A 42 -0.22 -5.52 39.86
CA SER A 42 -0.86 -6.77 39.48
C SER A 42 -2.22 -6.55 38.82
N LEU A 43 -2.57 -7.40 37.84
CA LEU A 43 -3.93 -7.48 37.29
C LEU A 43 -4.89 -8.13 38.31
N THR A 44 -6.15 -7.75 38.28
CA THR A 44 -7.25 -8.40 39.02
C THR A 44 -8.43 -8.64 38.09
N GLU A 45 -9.01 -9.84 38.17
CA GLU A 45 -10.24 -10.22 37.47
C GLU A 45 -11.46 -9.50 38.05
N SER A 46 -12.54 -9.42 37.27
CA SER A 46 -13.88 -9.11 37.77
C SER A 46 -14.92 -9.98 37.07
N ILE A 47 -15.93 -10.42 37.83
CA ILE A 47 -16.96 -11.38 37.40
C ILE A 47 -18.28 -10.65 37.16
N LEU A 48 -19.11 -11.25 36.31
CA LEU A 48 -20.48 -10.85 35.94
C LEU A 48 -21.38 -10.51 37.14
N THR A 49 -22.27 -9.52 36.98
CA THR A 49 -23.75 -9.74 36.91
C THR A 49 -24.55 -8.50 36.53
N GLU A 50 -25.70 -8.76 35.87
CA GLU A 50 -26.95 -7.96 35.79
C GLU A 50 -27.01 -6.60 35.07
N SER A 51 -28.17 -6.40 34.44
CA SER A 51 -28.64 -5.17 33.78
C SER A 51 -29.89 -4.65 34.49
N PRO A 52 -30.28 -3.38 34.29
CA PRO A 52 -31.61 -3.16 33.71
C PRO A 52 -31.63 -2.09 32.61
N GLN A 53 -32.84 -1.68 32.19
CA GLN A 53 -33.12 -1.07 30.88
C GLN A 53 -33.31 0.47 30.89
N ASP A 54 -33.26 1.02 29.67
CA ASP A 54 -34.17 2.03 29.10
C ASP A 54 -33.91 3.57 29.17
N ARG A 55 -34.11 4.18 27.99
CA ARG A 55 -34.61 5.56 27.66
C ARG A 55 -33.75 6.83 27.87
N ARG A 56 -33.17 7.27 26.73
CA ARG A 56 -33.39 8.55 25.98
C ARG A 56 -33.41 9.94 26.66
N SER A 57 -33.04 10.93 25.83
CA SER A 57 -33.37 12.38 25.84
C SER A 57 -32.67 13.33 26.85
N SER A 58 -31.60 13.97 26.36
CA SER A 58 -31.36 15.42 26.32
C SER A 58 -32.28 16.40 27.10
N VAL A 59 -31.66 17.38 27.78
CA VAL A 59 -31.67 18.82 27.43
C VAL A 59 -30.62 19.58 28.31
N SER A 60 -30.26 20.80 27.91
CA SER A 60 -29.17 21.66 28.45
C SER A 60 -29.65 22.77 29.40
N SER A 61 -28.70 23.65 29.82
CA SER A 61 -28.87 24.93 30.55
C SER A 61 -29.12 24.84 32.08
N GLU A 62 -28.75 25.80 32.94
CA GLU A 62 -27.84 26.95 32.81
C GLU A 62 -27.30 27.42 34.19
N LEU A 63 -26.32 28.34 34.21
CA LEU A 63 -25.77 28.97 35.42
C LEU A 63 -26.45 30.33 35.71
N PRO A 64 -26.39 30.83 36.96
CA PRO A 64 -25.96 32.23 37.13
C PRO A 64 -25.02 32.49 38.32
N SER A 65 -24.43 33.69 38.36
CA SER A 65 -23.27 34.06 39.20
C SER A 65 -23.49 35.34 40.03
N ARG A 66 -22.66 35.54 41.08
CA ARG A 66 -22.48 36.81 41.85
C ARG A 66 -21.00 36.92 42.28
N THR A 67 -20.18 37.89 41.86
CA THR A 67 -20.13 39.37 42.11
C THR A 67 -19.75 39.80 43.54
N ALA A 68 -18.50 40.28 43.73
CA ALA A 68 -18.15 41.51 44.46
C ALA A 68 -16.61 41.78 44.47
N SER A 69 -16.21 43.06 44.51
CA SER A 69 -14.85 43.57 44.79
C SER A 69 -14.98 45.03 45.27
N PRO A 70 -14.01 45.62 46.01
CA PRO A 70 -13.17 46.62 45.32
C PRO A 70 -11.72 46.84 45.85
N ASN A 71 -10.86 47.27 44.92
CA ASN A 71 -9.75 48.24 45.06
C ASN A 71 -8.65 48.07 46.13
N GLY A 72 -7.47 47.63 45.67
CA GLY A 72 -6.16 48.15 46.08
C GLY A 72 -5.28 48.33 44.84
N ARG A 73 -4.81 49.54 44.52
CA ARG A 73 -4.05 49.82 43.29
C ARG A 73 -2.56 49.53 43.45
N LEU A 74 -1.99 48.69 42.58
CA LEU A 74 -0.92 49.03 41.62
C LEU A 74 -0.46 47.78 40.84
N SER A 75 0.24 48.02 39.72
CA SER A 75 0.83 47.02 38.79
C SER A 75 -0.17 46.19 37.97
N HIS A 76 -0.11 46.36 36.63
CA HIS A 76 -0.90 45.57 35.70
C HIS A 76 -0.35 44.14 35.53
N SER A 77 -1.14 43.22 36.07
CA SER A 77 -1.49 41.89 35.58
C SER A 77 -1.54 41.69 34.04
N THR A 78 -1.46 40.48 33.47
CA THR A 78 -1.00 39.15 33.98
C THR A 78 -0.49 38.26 32.80
N PRO A 79 -0.90 36.99 32.48
CA PRO A 79 0.11 35.97 32.16
C PRO A 79 -0.11 35.23 30.82
N HIS A 80 0.77 34.28 30.49
CA HIS A 80 0.41 33.22 29.52
C HIS A 80 1.00 31.85 29.87
N LEU A 81 0.51 31.26 30.97
CA LEU A 81 0.59 29.81 31.20
C LEU A 81 -0.43 29.10 30.29
N SER A 82 -0.17 29.08 28.99
CA SER A 82 -0.98 28.29 28.05
C SER A 82 -0.64 26.81 28.19
N ARG A 83 -1.68 25.99 28.39
CA ARG A 83 -1.56 24.53 28.41
C ARG A 83 -1.06 24.01 27.07
N SER A 84 -0.24 22.97 27.12
CA SER A 84 0.17 22.17 25.97
C SER A 84 -1.06 21.70 25.16
N SER A 85 -1.28 22.35 24.03
CA SER A 85 -2.23 21.94 22.99
C SER A 85 -1.56 22.13 21.63
N THR A 86 -0.51 21.35 21.40
CA THR A 86 0.13 21.22 20.08
C THR A 86 -0.86 20.55 19.14
N LEU A 87 -1.68 21.38 18.49
CA LEU A 87 -2.55 21.04 17.37
C LEU A 87 -1.76 20.17 16.39
N SER A 88 -2.27 18.96 16.11
CA SER A 88 -1.58 17.98 15.27
C SER A 88 -1.62 18.44 13.81
N PRO A 89 -0.47 18.74 13.17
CA PRO A 89 -0.45 19.32 11.83
C PRO A 89 -0.54 18.25 10.74
N LEU A 90 -1.60 17.42 10.80
CA LEU A 90 -2.17 16.61 9.70
C LEU A 90 -3.46 15.94 10.24
N GLY A 91 -4.58 16.65 10.20
CA GLY A 91 -5.83 16.26 10.87
C GLY A 91 -7.11 16.57 10.10
N SER A 92 -7.03 16.78 8.79
CA SER A 92 -8.15 17.13 7.92
C SER A 92 -7.80 16.85 6.45
N GLN A 93 -8.77 16.34 5.68
CA GLN A 93 -8.74 16.10 4.23
C GLN A 93 -7.60 15.19 3.72
N ILE A 94 -7.91 13.89 3.73
CA ILE A 94 -7.35 12.92 2.80
C ILE A 94 -8.19 13.02 1.53
N ASP A 95 -7.82 13.90 0.60
CA ASP A 95 -8.47 14.02 -0.71
C ASP A 95 -7.87 12.99 -1.71
N ALA A 96 -8.60 12.73 -2.81
CA ALA A 96 -8.42 11.62 -3.76
C ALA A 96 -7.03 11.40 -4.40
N THR A 97 -6.05 12.28 -4.14
CA THR A 97 -4.62 11.98 -4.39
C THR A 97 -4.07 10.81 -3.56
N ASP A 98 -4.71 10.46 -2.43
CA ASP A 98 -4.16 9.46 -1.50
C ASP A 98 -4.48 8.01 -1.89
N ASP A 99 -5.44 7.72 -2.78
CA ASP A 99 -5.80 6.34 -3.15
C ASP A 99 -4.62 5.55 -3.74
N ILE A 100 -3.95 6.11 -4.76
CA ILE A 100 -2.72 5.51 -5.34
C ILE A 100 -1.61 5.36 -4.27
N ARG A 101 -1.55 6.29 -3.31
CA ARG A 101 -0.53 6.28 -2.25
C ARG A 101 -0.82 5.22 -1.18
N SER A 102 -2.07 5.04 -0.76
CA SER A 102 -2.50 3.95 0.12
C SER A 102 -2.38 2.60 -0.58
N LEU A 103 -2.73 2.50 -1.87
CA LEU A 103 -2.52 1.30 -2.70
C LEU A 103 -1.03 0.91 -2.72
N ILE A 104 -0.11 1.85 -2.95
CA ILE A 104 1.34 1.62 -2.86
C ILE A 104 1.76 1.16 -1.45
N ILE A 105 1.21 1.73 -0.38
CA ILE A 105 1.51 1.31 1.00
C ILE A 105 0.99 -0.11 1.28
N ARG A 106 -0.22 -0.44 0.84
CA ARG A 106 -0.89 -1.74 1.03
C ARG A 106 -0.28 -2.87 0.21
N ALA A 107 0.31 -2.57 -0.95
CA ALA A 107 1.09 -3.54 -1.74
C ALA A 107 2.20 -4.23 -0.94
N PHE A 108 2.83 -3.51 0.00
CA PHE A 108 3.89 -4.03 0.86
C PHE A 108 3.38 -4.54 2.22
N SER A 109 2.09 -4.87 2.34
CA SER A 109 1.51 -5.46 3.54
C SER A 109 2.20 -6.78 3.94
N PRO A 110 2.40 -7.04 5.26
CA PRO A 110 3.10 -8.23 5.75
C PRO A 110 2.47 -9.53 5.26
N VAL A 111 3.32 -10.49 4.87
CA VAL A 111 2.87 -11.82 4.48
C VAL A 111 2.73 -12.74 5.69
N ILE A 112 1.58 -13.42 5.78
CA ILE A 112 1.30 -14.45 6.79
C ILE A 112 1.08 -15.77 6.05
N GLY A 113 1.91 -16.77 6.37
CA GLY A 113 1.73 -18.12 5.85
C GLY A 113 0.51 -18.81 6.48
N VAL A 114 -0.21 -19.62 5.72
CA VAL A 114 -1.32 -20.45 6.18
C VAL A 114 -0.93 -21.91 6.00
N TYR A 115 -1.17 -22.75 7.01
CA TYR A 115 -1.02 -24.19 6.91
C TYR A 115 -2.10 -24.88 7.75
N ALA A 116 -3.06 -25.50 7.07
CA ALA A 116 -4.23 -26.13 7.69
C ALA A 116 -4.12 -27.66 7.69
N SER A 117 -4.78 -28.32 8.64
CA SER A 117 -4.95 -29.77 8.60
C SER A 117 -5.84 -30.19 7.40
N PRO A 118 -5.67 -31.40 6.84
CA PRO A 118 -6.55 -31.90 5.78
C PRO A 118 -8.03 -31.88 6.17
N ASP A 119 -8.34 -32.10 7.44
CA ASP A 119 -9.71 -32.11 7.99
C ASP A 119 -10.31 -30.69 8.07
N THR A 120 -9.49 -29.68 8.38
CA THR A 120 -9.90 -28.27 8.32
C THR A 120 -10.24 -27.87 6.89
N ASP A 121 -9.38 -28.22 5.95
CA ASP A 121 -9.57 -27.95 4.54
C ASP A 121 -10.77 -28.71 3.96
N ALA A 122 -11.06 -29.93 4.44
CA ALA A 122 -12.25 -30.70 4.08
C ALA A 122 -13.56 -30.07 4.60
N LEU A 123 -13.53 -29.44 5.78
CA LEU A 123 -14.64 -28.63 6.30
C LEU A 123 -14.84 -27.37 5.44
N VAL A 124 -13.76 -26.65 5.12
CA VAL A 124 -13.85 -25.42 4.31
C VAL A 124 -14.30 -25.69 2.87
N ARG A 125 -13.93 -26.84 2.29
CA ARG A 125 -14.44 -27.29 0.98
C ARG A 125 -15.94 -27.62 1.01
N GLN A 126 -16.50 -28.10 2.13
CA GLN A 126 -17.95 -28.28 2.28
C GLN A 126 -18.73 -26.95 2.24
N LYS A 127 -18.08 -25.82 2.55
CA LYS A 127 -18.63 -24.47 2.39
C LYS A 127 -18.47 -23.87 0.98
N GLY A 128 -17.90 -24.61 0.03
CA GLY A 128 -17.71 -24.20 -1.38
C GLY A 128 -16.29 -23.73 -1.75
N PHE A 129 -15.38 -23.53 -0.80
CA PHE A 129 -14.04 -22.99 -1.05
C PHE A 129 -13.06 -24.10 -1.46
N LYS A 130 -12.89 -24.29 -2.78
CA LYS A 130 -12.09 -25.35 -3.43
C LYS A 130 -10.67 -25.46 -2.86
N ASN A 131 -10.01 -24.32 -2.59
CA ASN A 131 -8.63 -24.24 -2.14
C ASN A 131 -8.44 -24.22 -0.62
N GLY A 132 -9.50 -24.49 0.17
CA GLY A 132 -9.40 -24.72 1.61
C GLY A 132 -9.27 -23.42 2.44
N PHE A 133 -8.74 -23.54 3.65
CA PHE A 133 -8.80 -22.46 4.66
C PHE A 133 -8.07 -21.18 4.23
N HIS A 134 -7.02 -21.28 3.41
CA HIS A 134 -6.31 -20.12 2.85
C HIS A 134 -7.24 -19.23 2.01
N GLU A 135 -8.07 -19.83 1.16
CA GLU A 135 -8.98 -19.12 0.26
C GLU A 135 -10.07 -18.38 1.04
N LEU A 136 -10.67 -19.06 2.04
CA LEU A 136 -11.67 -18.49 2.94
C LEU A 136 -11.17 -17.23 3.67
N ILE A 137 -9.94 -17.22 4.19
CA ILE A 137 -9.45 -16.08 4.98
C ILE A 137 -8.76 -14.98 4.16
N ARG A 138 -8.37 -15.25 2.90
CA ARG A 138 -7.55 -14.34 2.07
C ARG A 138 -8.10 -12.90 1.99
N PRO A 139 -9.40 -12.64 1.69
CA PRO A 139 -9.90 -11.27 1.56
C PRO A 139 -9.84 -10.49 2.88
N PHE A 140 -10.09 -11.17 4.01
CA PHE A 140 -10.17 -10.57 5.33
C PHE A 140 -8.82 -10.03 5.86
N GLY A 141 -7.71 -10.39 5.22
CA GLY A 141 -6.41 -9.79 5.45
C GLY A 141 -6.22 -8.42 4.78
N GLU A 142 -6.85 -8.17 3.62
CA GLU A 142 -6.48 -7.06 2.72
C GLU A 142 -6.80 -5.66 3.28
N LYS A 143 -7.75 -5.58 4.22
CA LYS A 143 -8.00 -4.41 5.09
C LYS A 143 -8.53 -4.89 6.44
N ILE A 144 -7.75 -4.71 7.50
CA ILE A 144 -8.15 -5.14 8.84
C ILE A 144 -9.31 -4.27 9.33
N THR A 145 -10.32 -4.91 9.90
CA THR A 145 -11.51 -4.20 10.41
C THR A 145 -11.12 -3.28 11.57
N GLY A 146 -11.38 -1.98 11.43
CA GLY A 146 -11.20 -0.97 12.47
C GLY A 146 -9.74 -0.52 12.70
N LYS A 147 -9.58 0.59 13.44
CA LYS A 147 -8.29 1.25 13.71
C LYS A 147 -7.24 0.28 14.29
N ILE A 148 -6.01 0.34 13.79
CA ILE A 148 -4.83 -0.43 14.21
C ILE A 148 -3.75 0.55 14.71
N VAL A 149 -3.14 0.24 15.86
CA VAL A 149 -2.07 1.05 16.45
C VAL A 149 -0.72 0.37 16.20
N ILE A 150 0.28 1.14 15.77
CA ILE A 150 1.65 0.68 15.51
C ILE A 150 2.63 1.67 16.17
N ARG A 151 3.69 1.16 16.80
CA ARG A 151 4.77 1.96 17.38
C ARG A 151 5.93 2.11 16.39
N ASP A 152 6.39 3.35 16.19
CA ASP A 152 7.64 3.61 15.46
C ASP A 152 8.88 3.31 16.32
N SER A 153 10.06 3.34 15.71
CA SER A 153 11.33 3.00 16.39
C SER A 153 11.78 3.98 17.48
N VAL A 154 11.02 5.07 17.70
CA VAL A 154 11.20 6.02 18.81
C VAL A 154 10.15 5.77 19.91
N GLY A 155 9.28 4.78 19.74
CA GLY A 155 8.17 4.45 20.65
C GLY A 155 6.90 5.29 20.42
N SER A 156 6.85 6.13 19.38
CA SER A 156 5.66 6.93 19.08
C SER A 156 4.57 6.03 18.51
N SER A 157 3.41 5.99 19.17
CA SER A 157 2.25 5.20 18.72
C SER A 157 1.43 5.99 17.70
N ARG A 158 1.16 5.39 16.54
CA ARG A 158 0.35 5.95 15.45
C ARG A 158 -0.80 5.01 15.11
N THR A 159 -1.93 5.60 14.70
CA THR A 159 -3.16 4.87 14.38
C THR A 159 -3.43 4.89 12.88
N TRP A 160 -3.80 3.75 12.31
CA TRP A 160 -4.04 3.54 10.88
C TRP A 160 -5.38 2.82 10.65
N GLU A 161 -6.02 3.06 9.50
CA GLU A 161 -7.36 2.53 9.16
C GLU A 161 -7.38 1.70 7.86
N ASP A 162 -6.24 1.68 7.16
CA ASP A 162 -5.97 1.02 5.88
C ASP A 162 -4.87 -0.05 6.02
N PHE A 163 -4.57 -0.48 7.26
CA PHE A 163 -3.60 -1.55 7.49
C PHE A 163 -4.17 -2.90 7.03
N GLY A 164 -3.32 -3.74 6.45
CA GLY A 164 -3.68 -5.06 5.93
C GLY A 164 -2.50 -6.04 6.03
N VAL A 165 -2.78 -7.32 5.85
CA VAL A 165 -1.83 -8.43 5.77
C VAL A 165 -2.21 -9.33 4.58
N ARG A 166 -1.24 -10.01 3.99
CA ARG A 166 -1.45 -10.88 2.83
C ARG A 166 -1.30 -12.34 3.25
N PHE A 167 -2.40 -13.10 3.21
CA PHE A 167 -2.36 -14.53 3.46
C PHE A 167 -1.82 -15.28 2.24
N VAL A 168 -0.84 -16.16 2.45
CA VAL A 168 -0.29 -17.06 1.42
C VAL A 168 -0.34 -18.49 1.90
N ASP A 169 -0.64 -19.42 1.00
CA ASP A 169 -0.57 -20.85 1.29
C ASP A 169 0.88 -21.32 1.42
N LEU A 170 1.22 -22.01 2.51
CA LEU A 170 2.51 -22.68 2.69
C LEU A 170 2.53 -24.11 2.13
N ASP A 171 1.35 -24.71 1.87
CA ASP A 171 1.28 -26.00 1.21
C ASP A 171 1.76 -25.92 -0.24
N GLY A 172 1.50 -24.77 -0.90
CA GLY A 172 1.87 -24.14 -2.18
C GLY A 172 3.01 -24.65 -3.09
N LYS A 173 3.57 -25.82 -2.84
CA LYS A 173 4.26 -26.69 -3.81
C LYS A 173 3.32 -27.22 -4.92
N LYS A 174 2.05 -26.75 -4.99
CA LYS A 174 1.35 -26.62 -6.26
C LYS A 174 2.20 -25.75 -7.19
N LYS A 175 3.05 -26.40 -8.02
CA LYS A 175 3.63 -25.76 -9.20
C LYS A 175 2.49 -25.11 -10.01
N PRO A 176 2.74 -24.04 -10.81
CA PRO A 176 1.84 -23.75 -11.93
C PRO A 176 1.67 -25.06 -12.73
N PRO A 177 0.44 -25.42 -13.15
CA PRO A 177 0.15 -26.77 -13.62
C PRO A 177 1.05 -27.11 -14.81
N GLU A 178 1.88 -28.15 -14.69
CA GLU A 178 2.83 -28.62 -15.71
C GLU A 178 2.11 -29.36 -16.85
N THR A 179 1.13 -28.67 -17.44
CA THR A 179 0.22 -29.12 -18.50
C THR A 179 0.51 -28.42 -19.83
N THR A 180 1.77 -28.01 -20.05
CA THR A 180 2.37 -27.86 -21.38
C THR A 180 3.89 -27.71 -21.26
N LYS A 181 4.63 -28.09 -22.31
CA LYS A 181 6.09 -27.84 -22.44
C LYS A 181 6.39 -26.44 -23.00
N ALA A 182 5.57 -25.46 -22.64
CA ALA A 182 5.74 -24.07 -23.07
C ALA A 182 6.65 -23.33 -22.07
N GLU A 183 7.40 -22.33 -22.55
CA GLU A 183 8.10 -21.42 -21.65
C GLU A 183 7.08 -20.58 -20.87
N PRO A 184 7.28 -20.35 -19.56
CA PRO A 184 6.33 -19.59 -18.75
C PRO A 184 6.25 -18.14 -19.23
N VAL A 185 5.08 -17.74 -19.73
CA VAL A 185 4.82 -16.40 -20.28
C VAL A 185 5.31 -15.32 -19.30
N PRO A 186 6.22 -14.41 -19.70
CA PRO A 186 6.73 -13.35 -18.84
C PRO A 186 5.64 -12.55 -18.14
N SER A 187 5.79 -12.27 -16.85
CA SER A 187 4.73 -11.65 -16.03
C SER A 187 4.26 -10.28 -16.55
N LEU A 188 5.12 -9.52 -17.25
CA LEU A 188 4.71 -8.27 -17.92
C LEU A 188 3.71 -8.51 -19.06
N ILE A 189 3.86 -9.60 -19.82
CA ILE A 189 2.91 -9.99 -20.88
C ILE A 189 1.61 -10.47 -20.23
N GLN A 190 1.67 -11.19 -19.10
CA GLN A 190 0.45 -11.55 -18.34
C GLN A 190 -0.30 -10.32 -17.80
N ILE A 191 0.41 -9.28 -17.34
CA ILE A 191 -0.20 -8.00 -16.92
C ILE A 191 -0.92 -7.35 -18.11
N GLU A 192 -0.28 -7.31 -19.29
CA GLU A 192 -0.90 -6.76 -20.50
C GLU A 192 -2.14 -7.57 -20.91
N GLN A 193 -2.09 -8.91 -20.84
CA GLN A 193 -3.24 -9.78 -21.10
C GLN A 193 -4.39 -9.56 -20.10
N VAL A 194 -4.10 -9.33 -18.82
CA VAL A 194 -5.13 -8.95 -17.83
C VAL A 194 -5.77 -7.62 -18.21
N LEU A 195 -4.97 -6.61 -18.55
CA LEU A 195 -5.50 -5.31 -18.97
C LEU A 195 -6.37 -5.44 -20.22
N ASP A 196 -5.93 -6.20 -21.22
CA ASP A 196 -6.67 -6.42 -22.46
C ASP A 196 -8.04 -7.07 -22.20
N ARG A 197 -8.09 -8.15 -21.40
CA ARG A 197 -9.35 -8.79 -20.99
C ARG A 197 -10.30 -7.81 -20.30
N HIS A 198 -9.83 -7.08 -19.27
CA HIS A 198 -10.65 -6.12 -18.53
C HIS A 198 -11.06 -4.89 -19.38
N VAL A 199 -10.31 -4.53 -20.43
CA VAL A 199 -10.64 -3.46 -21.39
C VAL A 199 -11.57 -3.95 -22.51
N HIS A 200 -11.82 -5.26 -22.60
CA HIS A 200 -12.82 -5.87 -23.49
C HIS A 200 -14.10 -6.32 -22.76
N SER A 201 -14.02 -6.72 -21.48
CA SER A 201 -15.17 -7.23 -20.71
C SER A 201 -16.06 -6.14 -20.08
N VAL A 202 -16.00 -4.90 -20.58
CA VAL A 202 -16.69 -3.75 -19.99
C VAL A 202 -17.50 -3.04 -21.07
N ASP A 203 -18.75 -3.50 -21.25
CA ASP A 203 -19.70 -2.94 -22.21
C ASP A 203 -20.06 -1.48 -21.91
N GLU A 204 -20.00 -1.06 -20.63
CA GLU A 204 -20.21 0.33 -20.23
C GLU A 204 -19.11 0.87 -19.29
N PRO A 205 -18.03 1.47 -19.84
CA PRO A 205 -16.94 2.03 -19.04
C PRO A 205 -17.41 3.11 -18.04
N LEU A 206 -18.42 3.91 -18.40
CA LEU A 206 -18.97 4.98 -17.56
C LEU A 206 -19.41 4.48 -16.17
N ALA A 207 -19.97 3.28 -16.07
CA ALA A 207 -20.40 2.69 -14.81
C ALA A 207 -19.22 2.43 -13.85
N SER A 208 -18.03 2.12 -14.36
CA SER A 208 -16.83 1.94 -13.54
C SER A 208 -16.23 3.27 -13.07
N TRP A 209 -16.31 4.32 -13.89
CA TRP A 209 -15.78 5.64 -13.54
C TRP A 209 -16.71 6.38 -12.56
N THR A 210 -18.03 6.17 -12.63
CA THR A 210 -19.03 6.78 -11.73
C THR A 210 -19.19 6.05 -10.38
N ARG A 211 -19.02 4.72 -10.32
CA ARG A 211 -19.02 3.98 -9.04
C ARG A 211 -17.77 4.22 -8.17
N GLY A 212 -16.74 4.87 -8.71
CA GLY A 212 -15.53 5.29 -7.98
C GLY A 212 -15.74 6.52 -7.09
N GLY A 213 -16.79 6.51 -6.27
CA GLY A 213 -17.25 7.69 -5.53
C GLY A 213 -16.33 8.12 -4.39
N ASP A 214 -15.61 9.23 -4.58
CA ASP A 214 -15.51 10.30 -3.58
C ASP A 214 -15.21 11.66 -4.27
N GLY A 215 -16.10 12.06 -5.18
CA GLY A 215 -16.00 13.30 -5.94
C GLY A 215 -17.38 13.77 -6.39
N GLY A 216 -17.62 15.08 -6.31
CA GLY A 216 -18.82 15.70 -6.90
C GLY A 216 -18.82 15.58 -8.43
N PRO A 217 -19.98 15.79 -9.09
CA PRO A 217 -20.23 15.38 -10.48
C PRO A 217 -19.34 15.98 -11.58
N ASN A 218 -18.41 16.88 -11.27
CA ASN A 218 -17.48 17.50 -12.22
C ASN A 218 -16.01 17.06 -12.03
N ASN A 219 -15.71 16.09 -11.15
CA ASN A 219 -14.36 15.64 -10.86
C ASN A 219 -14.08 14.22 -11.37
N LEU A 220 -13.53 14.10 -12.58
CA LEU A 220 -12.92 12.86 -13.06
C LEU A 220 -11.84 12.35 -12.07
N PRO A 221 -11.76 11.03 -11.81
CA PRO A 221 -10.79 10.46 -10.88
C PRO A 221 -9.35 10.66 -11.35
N LEU A 222 -8.44 11.00 -10.41
CA LEU A 222 -7.01 11.29 -10.64
C LEU A 222 -6.17 10.12 -11.20
N ALA A 223 -6.79 8.95 -11.39
CA ALA A 223 -6.26 7.79 -12.09
C ALA A 223 -7.42 6.91 -12.59
N SER A 224 -7.34 6.48 -13.84
CA SER A 224 -8.30 5.56 -14.46
C SER A 224 -8.39 4.22 -13.71
N PRO A 225 -9.56 3.54 -13.66
CA PRO A 225 -9.69 2.23 -13.02
C PRO A 225 -8.68 1.19 -13.56
N PHE A 226 -8.43 1.21 -14.86
CA PHE A 226 -7.44 0.36 -15.54
C PHE A 226 -6.01 0.63 -15.08
N TYR A 227 -5.63 1.88 -14.80
CA TYR A 227 -4.32 2.17 -14.20
C TYR A 227 -4.22 1.62 -12.76
N LYS A 228 -5.29 1.68 -11.97
CA LYS A 228 -5.33 1.08 -10.62
C LYS A 228 -5.21 -0.45 -10.69
N LEU A 229 -5.82 -1.08 -11.70
CA LEU A 229 -5.66 -2.52 -11.99
C LEU A 229 -4.21 -2.85 -12.39
N PHE A 230 -3.63 -2.14 -13.36
CA PHE A 230 -2.22 -2.27 -13.75
C PHE A 230 -1.29 -2.20 -12.54
N LEU A 231 -1.45 -1.18 -11.70
CA LEU A 231 -0.62 -0.96 -10.51
C LEU A 231 -0.75 -2.09 -9.48
N ARG A 232 -1.97 -2.60 -9.25
CA ARG A 232 -2.18 -3.79 -8.40
C ARG A 232 -1.48 -5.02 -8.97
N ARG A 233 -1.69 -5.33 -10.25
CA ARG A 233 -1.13 -6.54 -10.90
C ARG A 233 0.40 -6.49 -11.00
N LEU A 234 0.99 -5.30 -11.18
CA LEU A 234 2.44 -5.06 -11.11
C LEU A 234 3.03 -5.30 -9.71
N LEU A 235 2.28 -5.00 -8.65
CA LEU A 235 2.73 -5.08 -7.25
C LEU A 235 2.33 -6.39 -6.54
N SER A 236 1.39 -7.17 -7.08
CA SER A 236 0.93 -8.48 -6.55
C SER A 236 1.93 -9.63 -6.75
N SER A 237 3.20 -9.45 -6.38
CA SER A 237 4.17 -10.55 -6.38
C SER A 237 3.91 -11.53 -5.23
N THR A 238 3.75 -12.82 -5.57
CA THR A 238 3.56 -13.94 -4.63
C THR A 238 4.80 -14.79 -4.40
N TYR A 239 5.78 -14.75 -5.31
CA TYR A 239 7.00 -15.55 -5.17
C TYR A 239 8.01 -14.81 -4.27
N PRO A 240 8.43 -15.39 -3.13
CA PRO A 240 9.44 -14.77 -2.30
C PRO A 240 10.78 -14.76 -3.03
N ALA A 241 11.52 -13.66 -2.89
CA ALA A 241 12.83 -13.47 -3.50
C ALA A 241 13.91 -13.35 -2.41
N PRO A 242 15.19 -13.69 -2.69
CA PRO A 242 16.26 -13.58 -1.70
C PRO A 242 16.64 -12.14 -1.35
N HIS A 243 16.32 -11.16 -2.22
CA HIS A 243 16.86 -9.79 -2.17
C HIS A 243 15.98 -8.75 -1.45
N GLU A 244 14.75 -9.12 -1.11
CA GLU A 244 13.78 -8.33 -0.35
C GLU A 244 12.85 -9.28 0.45
N THR A 245 12.38 -8.85 1.62
CA THR A 245 11.65 -9.71 2.56
C THR A 245 10.15 -9.38 2.69
N PHE A 246 9.57 -8.59 1.77
CA PHE A 246 8.13 -8.24 1.79
C PHE A 246 7.19 -9.43 1.57
N VAL A 247 7.68 -10.48 0.92
CA VAL A 247 6.95 -11.73 0.65
C VAL A 247 7.46 -12.88 1.54
N HIS A 248 8.36 -12.60 2.49
CA HIS A 248 8.78 -13.60 3.48
C HIS A 248 7.73 -13.65 4.61
N PRO A 249 7.30 -14.83 5.08
CA PRO A 249 6.35 -14.91 6.19
C PRO A 249 6.86 -14.21 7.45
N VAL A 250 6.13 -13.21 7.94
CA VAL A 250 6.38 -12.60 9.27
C VAL A 250 5.76 -13.43 10.39
N ALA A 251 4.70 -14.16 10.04
CA ALA A 251 3.95 -15.08 10.88
C ALA A 251 3.43 -16.28 10.05
N CYS A 252 2.99 -17.32 10.74
CA CYS A 252 2.30 -18.46 10.16
C CYS A 252 1.14 -18.89 11.05
N VAL A 253 -0.02 -19.02 10.43
CA VAL A 253 -1.24 -19.58 11.00
C VAL A 253 -1.22 -21.09 10.79
N ILE A 254 -1.24 -21.86 11.87
CA ILE A 254 -1.37 -23.32 11.86
C ILE A 254 -2.79 -23.68 12.32
N VAL A 255 -3.55 -24.38 11.48
CA VAL A 255 -4.98 -24.62 11.71
C VAL A 255 -5.30 -26.10 11.88
N ILE A 256 -6.15 -26.41 12.85
CA ILE A 256 -6.82 -27.70 13.03
C ILE A 256 -8.33 -27.48 13.17
N SER A 257 -9.14 -28.50 12.88
CA SER A 257 -10.57 -28.51 13.16
C SER A 257 -10.88 -29.28 14.45
N SER A 258 -12.08 -29.10 15.00
CA SER A 258 -12.60 -29.95 16.08
C SER A 258 -12.74 -31.42 15.67
N HIS A 259 -12.92 -31.70 14.37
CA HIS A 259 -12.86 -33.03 13.75
C HIS A 259 -11.45 -33.65 13.67
N THR A 260 -10.38 -32.87 13.84
CA THR A 260 -9.00 -33.37 13.64
C THR A 260 -8.65 -34.44 14.70
N PRO A 261 -8.27 -35.67 14.31
CA PRO A 261 -7.86 -36.70 15.25
C PRO A 261 -6.57 -36.31 15.97
N SER A 262 -6.44 -36.70 17.24
CA SER A 262 -5.28 -36.41 18.11
C SER A 262 -4.75 -34.96 18.02
N PRO A 263 -5.59 -33.93 18.28
CA PRO A 263 -5.29 -32.53 17.88
C PRO A 263 -3.92 -31.99 18.30
N LEU A 264 -3.50 -32.26 19.54
CA LEU A 264 -2.22 -31.77 20.08
C LEU A 264 -0.99 -32.45 19.44
N GLU A 265 -1.15 -33.65 18.87
CA GLU A 265 -0.09 -34.30 18.09
C GLU A 265 -0.07 -33.74 16.66
N SER A 266 -1.24 -33.64 16.02
CA SER A 266 -1.39 -33.05 14.69
C SER A 266 -0.77 -31.64 14.62
N LEU A 267 -0.99 -30.80 15.65
CA LEU A 267 -0.32 -29.50 15.78
C LEU A 267 1.21 -29.58 15.87
N ARG A 268 1.78 -30.59 16.58
CA ARG A 268 3.23 -30.81 16.64
C ARG A 268 3.78 -31.27 15.28
N GLN A 269 3.06 -32.12 14.58
CA GLN A 269 3.43 -32.58 13.23
C GLN A 269 3.41 -31.42 12.23
N LEU A 270 2.35 -30.60 12.20
CA LEU A 270 2.25 -29.40 11.36
C LEU A 270 3.36 -28.37 11.68
N TYR A 271 3.70 -28.18 12.96
CA TYR A 271 4.83 -27.36 13.39
C TYR A 271 6.18 -27.91 12.89
N ALA A 272 6.40 -29.23 12.96
CA ALA A 272 7.64 -29.86 12.50
C ALA A 272 7.80 -29.77 10.97
N GLN A 273 6.74 -30.03 10.21
CA GLN A 273 6.72 -29.96 8.75
C GLN A 273 7.07 -28.56 8.22
N THR A 274 6.61 -27.51 8.89
CA THR A 274 6.89 -26.10 8.56
C THR A 274 8.24 -25.59 9.09
N SER A 275 8.93 -26.35 9.95
CA SER A 275 10.20 -25.92 10.57
C SER A 275 11.42 -26.71 10.08
N GLN A 276 11.25 -28.01 9.82
CA GLN A 276 12.32 -28.94 9.44
C GLN A 276 11.97 -29.79 8.21
N GLY A 277 10.68 -30.07 8.00
CA GLY A 277 10.19 -30.88 6.87
C GLY A 277 9.96 -30.10 5.56
N ASP A 278 9.15 -30.69 4.69
CA ASP A 278 8.93 -30.25 3.31
C ASP A 278 8.26 -28.88 3.12
N LYS A 279 7.67 -28.31 4.18
CA LYS A 279 7.00 -27.00 4.14
C LYS A 279 7.84 -25.90 4.82
N ARG A 280 9.11 -26.19 5.15
CA ARG A 280 10.07 -25.15 5.57
C ARG A 280 10.30 -24.14 4.43
N PRO A 281 10.49 -22.85 4.71
CA PRO A 281 10.75 -21.86 3.68
C PRO A 281 12.16 -22.04 3.06
N PRO A 282 12.47 -21.39 1.92
CA PRO A 282 13.80 -21.42 1.31
C PRO A 282 14.92 -20.99 2.25
N GLN A 283 16.14 -21.52 2.04
CA GLN A 283 17.29 -21.31 2.94
C GLN A 283 17.79 -19.85 3.10
N TRP A 284 17.32 -18.92 2.27
CA TRP A 284 17.56 -17.48 2.36
C TRP A 284 16.41 -16.70 3.04
N VAL A 285 15.30 -17.37 3.38
CA VAL A 285 14.29 -16.84 4.30
C VAL A 285 14.75 -17.11 5.73
N TYR A 286 14.57 -16.12 6.60
CA TYR A 286 14.90 -16.27 8.02
C TYR A 286 13.92 -17.24 8.71
N PRO A 287 14.40 -18.32 9.35
CA PRO A 287 13.56 -19.46 9.73
C PRO A 287 12.65 -19.21 10.94
N GLU A 288 12.96 -18.21 11.79
CA GLU A 288 12.08 -17.85 12.90
C GLU A 288 11.05 -16.79 12.48
N TYR A 289 9.79 -17.19 12.42
CA TYR A 289 8.61 -16.35 12.28
C TYR A 289 7.59 -16.72 13.35
N LEU A 290 6.70 -15.79 13.69
CA LEU A 290 5.64 -16.04 14.69
C LEU A 290 4.81 -17.26 14.27
N ARG A 291 4.51 -18.16 15.21
CA ARG A 291 3.49 -19.21 15.01
C ARG A 291 2.24 -18.81 15.79
N TYR A 292 1.09 -18.92 15.14
CA TYR A 292 -0.21 -18.62 15.70
C TYR A 292 -1.14 -19.80 15.40
N TYR A 293 -1.79 -20.35 16.42
CA TYR A 293 -2.53 -21.60 16.32
C TYR A 293 -4.03 -21.34 16.32
N VAL A 294 -4.77 -21.96 15.40
CA VAL A 294 -6.22 -21.79 15.28
C VAL A 294 -6.90 -23.14 15.39
N LEU A 295 -7.83 -23.25 16.34
CA LEU A 295 -8.80 -24.33 16.40
C LEU A 295 -10.09 -23.83 15.74
N VAL A 296 -10.48 -24.45 14.62
CA VAL A 296 -11.78 -24.24 13.98
C VAL A 296 -12.81 -25.13 14.66
N HIS A 297 -13.80 -24.52 15.31
CA HIS A 297 -14.95 -25.22 15.85
C HIS A 297 -16.08 -25.27 14.82
N ASP A 298 -16.54 -26.48 14.51
CA ASP A 298 -17.77 -26.74 13.75
C ASP A 298 -19.01 -26.47 14.62
N GLU A 299 -19.61 -25.31 14.43
CA GLU A 299 -20.78 -24.84 15.18
C GLU A 299 -22.06 -25.65 14.85
N ASP A 300 -22.12 -26.31 13.68
CA ASP A 300 -23.30 -27.07 13.24
C ASP A 300 -23.29 -28.53 13.74
N ARG A 301 -22.13 -29.08 14.14
CA ARG A 301 -21.97 -30.52 14.43
C ARG A 301 -21.30 -30.86 15.77
N ASP A 302 -20.39 -30.02 16.26
CA ASP A 302 -19.57 -30.34 17.44
C ASP A 302 -20.05 -29.65 18.73
N ASN A 303 -19.50 -30.07 19.88
CA ASN A 303 -19.82 -29.46 21.16
C ASN A 303 -18.80 -28.39 21.57
N ILE A 304 -19.23 -27.12 21.60
CA ILE A 304 -18.43 -25.95 22.02
C ILE A 304 -17.69 -26.16 23.37
N THR A 305 -18.25 -26.90 24.32
CA THR A 305 -17.60 -27.14 25.62
C THR A 305 -16.35 -28.01 25.49
N GLN A 306 -16.37 -29.01 24.59
CA GLN A 306 -15.23 -29.87 24.30
C GLN A 306 -14.17 -29.09 23.52
N SER A 307 -14.58 -28.32 22.50
CA SER A 307 -13.69 -27.42 21.75
C SER A 307 -13.03 -26.36 22.64
N THR A 308 -13.73 -25.82 23.64
CA THR A 308 -13.20 -24.88 24.62
C THR A 308 -12.18 -25.54 25.56
N ALA A 309 -12.49 -26.75 26.06
CA ALA A 309 -11.55 -27.52 26.89
C ALA A 309 -10.28 -27.92 26.12
N LEU A 310 -10.40 -28.24 24.82
CA LEU A 310 -9.28 -28.49 23.93
C LEU A 310 -8.47 -27.20 23.67
N PHE A 311 -9.14 -26.06 23.47
CA PHE A 311 -8.49 -24.76 23.31
C PHE A 311 -7.68 -24.35 24.54
N ASP A 312 -8.18 -24.64 25.75
CA ASP A 312 -7.42 -24.46 26.99
C ASP A 312 -6.19 -25.36 27.08
N GLN A 313 -6.28 -26.62 26.62
CA GLN A 313 -5.11 -27.49 26.51
C GLN A 313 -4.11 -26.97 25.46
N MET A 314 -4.58 -26.42 24.34
CA MET A 314 -3.75 -25.82 23.30
C MET A 314 -2.95 -24.63 23.83
N LYS A 315 -3.62 -23.68 24.52
CA LYS A 315 -2.97 -22.53 25.17
C LYS A 315 -1.89 -22.94 26.18
N ARG A 316 -2.13 -24.02 26.96
CA ARG A 316 -1.15 -24.55 27.92
C ARG A 316 0.08 -25.18 27.26
N HIS A 317 -0.04 -25.74 26.06
CA HIS A 317 1.05 -26.41 25.34
C HIS A 317 1.82 -25.49 24.38
N PHE A 318 1.13 -24.54 23.75
CA PHE A 318 1.66 -23.72 22.64
C PHE A 318 1.72 -22.21 22.95
N GLY A 319 1.22 -21.79 24.11
CA GLY A 319 1.26 -20.39 24.58
C GLY A 319 0.05 -19.56 24.14
N LEU A 320 0.16 -18.23 24.31
CA LEU A 320 -0.96 -17.30 24.14
C LEU A 320 -1.29 -16.93 22.68
N HIS A 321 -0.47 -17.33 21.71
CA HIS A 321 -0.70 -17.10 20.29
C HIS A 321 -1.68 -18.15 19.71
N CYS A 322 -2.90 -18.18 20.26
CA CYS A 322 -3.93 -19.18 19.99
C CYS A 322 -5.31 -18.53 19.84
N HIS A 323 -6.12 -18.96 18.86
CA HIS A 323 -7.53 -18.55 18.71
C HIS A 323 -8.49 -19.73 18.54
N LEU A 324 -9.75 -19.54 18.94
CA LEU A 324 -10.86 -20.48 18.75
C LEU A 324 -11.84 -19.86 17.75
N LEU A 325 -11.68 -20.20 16.47
CA LEU A 325 -12.50 -19.67 15.39
C LEU A 325 -13.75 -20.55 15.24
N ARG A 326 -14.92 -20.00 15.57
CA ARG A 326 -16.22 -20.68 15.40
C ARG A 326 -16.72 -20.43 13.98
N LEU A 327 -17.07 -21.50 13.26
CA LEU A 327 -17.65 -21.43 11.91
C LEU A 327 -18.80 -22.44 11.81
N ARG A 328 -19.85 -22.09 11.07
CA ARG A 328 -20.80 -23.08 10.56
C ARG A 328 -20.14 -23.93 9.47
N SER A 329 -20.53 -25.20 9.32
CA SER A 329 -20.03 -26.10 8.26
C SER A 329 -20.90 -26.12 7.02
N ASN A 330 -22.16 -25.70 7.13
CA ASN A 330 -23.03 -25.60 5.96
C ASN A 330 -22.52 -24.53 4.98
N GLN A 331 -22.75 -24.76 3.69
CA GLN A 331 -22.64 -23.75 2.65
C GLN A 331 -23.77 -22.72 2.83
N CYS A 332 -23.44 -21.44 2.68
CA CYS A 332 -24.42 -20.36 2.69
C CYS A 332 -24.88 -20.05 1.26
N VAL A 333 -26.17 -19.77 1.10
CA VAL A 333 -26.83 -19.41 -0.16
C VAL A 333 -27.53 -18.06 -0.03
N LEU A 334 -27.81 -17.40 -1.15
CA LEU A 334 -28.49 -16.09 -1.20
C LEU A 334 -29.86 -16.06 -0.48
N THR A 335 -30.51 -17.21 -0.32
CA THR A 335 -31.81 -17.33 0.34
C THR A 335 -31.74 -17.46 1.86
N ASP A 336 -30.54 -17.51 2.46
CA ASP A 336 -30.40 -17.56 3.93
C ASP A 336 -30.55 -16.15 4.54
N ASP A 337 -31.32 -16.03 5.63
CA ASP A 337 -31.64 -14.75 6.28
C ASP A 337 -30.40 -13.95 6.76
N ASP A 338 -29.29 -14.62 7.10
CA ASP A 338 -28.02 -13.99 7.49
C ASP A 338 -26.92 -14.14 6.42
N SER A 339 -27.29 -14.33 5.15
CA SER A 339 -26.34 -14.40 4.04
C SER A 339 -25.66 -13.06 3.74
N THR A 340 -24.35 -13.12 3.51
CA THR A 340 -23.52 -11.97 3.11
C THR A 340 -22.58 -12.36 1.98
N GLN A 341 -22.38 -11.47 1.01
CA GLN A 341 -21.53 -11.76 -0.15
C GLN A 341 -20.06 -11.92 0.27
N PHE A 342 -19.39 -12.97 -0.21
CA PHE A 342 -17.97 -13.20 0.05
C PHE A 342 -17.12 -12.07 -0.58
N PRO A 343 -16.22 -11.40 0.16
CA PRO A 343 -15.46 -10.28 -0.39
C PRO A 343 -14.48 -10.74 -1.48
N SER A 344 -14.42 -10.00 -2.59
CA SER A 344 -13.42 -10.22 -3.64
C SER A 344 -12.02 -9.84 -3.16
N CYS A 345 -10.99 -10.60 -3.57
CA CYS A 345 -9.60 -10.24 -3.33
C CYS A 345 -9.13 -9.18 -4.33
N GLU A 346 -8.63 -8.06 -3.83
CA GLU A 346 -7.94 -7.02 -4.59
C GLU A 346 -6.56 -7.50 -5.08
N TRP A 347 -5.83 -8.24 -4.23
CA TRP A 347 -4.44 -8.63 -4.43
C TRP A 347 -4.32 -10.01 -5.07
N LEU A 348 -4.75 -10.09 -6.33
CA LEU A 348 -4.51 -11.20 -7.25
C LEU A 348 -3.25 -10.96 -8.09
N THR A 349 -2.49 -12.02 -8.33
CA THR A 349 -1.44 -12.10 -9.36
C THR A 349 -2.05 -12.01 -10.76
N PRO A 350 -1.26 -11.69 -11.81
CA PRO A 350 -1.73 -11.79 -13.19
C PRO A 350 -2.26 -13.19 -13.56
N SER A 351 -1.57 -14.25 -13.12
CA SER A 351 -1.95 -15.63 -13.43
C SER A 351 -3.28 -16.04 -12.77
N GLU A 352 -3.52 -15.63 -11.52
CA GLU A 352 -4.79 -15.88 -10.83
C GLU A 352 -5.95 -15.11 -11.46
N ASP A 353 -5.73 -13.86 -11.88
CA ASP A 353 -6.76 -13.03 -12.49
C ASP A 353 -7.17 -13.57 -13.89
N LEU A 354 -6.20 -13.95 -14.72
CA LEU A 354 -6.45 -14.64 -16.00
C LEU A 354 -7.18 -15.98 -15.81
N SER A 355 -6.86 -16.72 -14.74
CA SER A 355 -7.54 -17.98 -14.42
C SER A 355 -9.00 -17.75 -14.05
N LYS A 356 -9.30 -16.74 -13.22
CA LYS A 356 -10.68 -16.38 -12.84
C LYS A 356 -11.51 -15.90 -14.01
N LEU A 357 -10.94 -15.04 -14.86
CA LEU A 357 -11.60 -14.58 -16.08
C LEU A 357 -11.92 -15.76 -17.02
N GLY A 358 -10.98 -16.71 -17.17
CA GLY A 358 -11.21 -17.95 -17.92
C GLY A 358 -12.31 -18.83 -17.33
N GLU A 359 -12.35 -19.02 -16.00
CA GLU A 359 -13.45 -19.75 -15.33
C GLU A 359 -14.80 -19.04 -15.59
N GLN A 360 -14.86 -17.71 -15.45
CA GLN A 360 -16.09 -16.94 -15.71
C GLN A 360 -16.57 -17.05 -17.16
N GLU A 361 -15.66 -16.98 -18.14
CA GLU A 361 -16.00 -17.14 -19.56
C GLU A 361 -16.56 -18.54 -19.87
N THR A 362 -16.06 -19.59 -19.21
CA THR A 362 -16.61 -20.95 -19.36
C THR A 362 -17.96 -21.18 -18.68
N LEU A 363 -18.42 -20.23 -17.86
CA LEU A 363 -19.65 -20.32 -17.07
C LEU A 363 -20.78 -19.44 -17.60
N ILE A 364 -20.65 -18.79 -18.77
CA ILE A 364 -21.67 -17.85 -19.27
C ILE A 364 -23.07 -18.50 -19.48
N ASP A 365 -23.16 -19.82 -19.65
CA ASP A 365 -24.43 -20.58 -19.71
C ASP A 365 -25.10 -20.87 -18.35
N VAL A 366 -24.44 -20.56 -17.22
CA VAL A 366 -24.98 -20.76 -15.85
C VAL A 366 -24.59 -19.56 -15.00
N GLU A 367 -25.57 -18.77 -14.52
CA GLU A 367 -25.33 -17.55 -13.74
C GLU A 367 -24.22 -17.75 -12.71
N SER A 368 -23.13 -16.97 -12.84
CA SER A 368 -21.93 -17.10 -12.01
C SER A 368 -22.19 -16.56 -10.60
N GLU A 369 -22.98 -17.31 -9.82
CA GLU A 369 -23.34 -17.01 -8.44
C GLU A 369 -22.10 -16.61 -7.62
N ALA A 370 -22.16 -15.42 -7.01
CA ALA A 370 -21.15 -15.02 -6.05
C ALA A 370 -21.17 -15.99 -4.87
N SER A 371 -20.02 -16.32 -4.29
CA SER A 371 -20.00 -17.10 -3.05
C SER A 371 -20.59 -16.29 -1.90
N TYR A 372 -21.33 -16.93 -0.99
CA TYR A 372 -21.90 -16.31 0.21
C TYR A 372 -21.32 -16.93 1.48
N LEU A 373 -21.33 -16.15 2.56
CA LEU A 373 -21.02 -16.58 3.93
C LEU A 373 -22.06 -16.02 4.88
N PHE A 374 -22.32 -16.75 5.96
CA PHE A 374 -23.13 -16.27 7.07
C PHE A 374 -22.48 -15.06 7.76
N GLU A 375 -23.27 -14.06 8.18
CA GLU A 375 -22.76 -12.87 8.89
C GLU A 375 -21.98 -13.25 10.18
N SER A 376 -22.43 -14.33 10.82
CA SER A 376 -21.77 -14.98 11.95
C SER A 376 -20.33 -15.43 11.63
N ASP A 377 -20.12 -16.21 10.56
CA ASP A 377 -18.80 -16.63 10.07
C ASP A 377 -17.93 -15.42 9.72
N VAL A 378 -18.49 -14.45 8.98
CA VAL A 378 -17.81 -13.22 8.56
C VAL A 378 -17.34 -12.39 9.76
N THR A 379 -18.15 -12.31 10.80
CA THR A 379 -17.82 -11.58 12.04
C THR A 379 -16.74 -12.31 12.82
N ALA A 380 -16.82 -13.64 12.92
CA ALA A 380 -15.81 -14.46 13.59
C ALA A 380 -14.43 -14.36 12.89
N ILE A 381 -14.39 -14.44 11.55
CA ILE A 381 -13.14 -14.30 10.79
C ILE A 381 -12.56 -12.88 10.94
N LYS A 382 -13.38 -11.82 10.83
CA LYS A 382 -12.94 -10.43 11.06
C LYS A 382 -12.35 -10.23 12.46
N ALA A 383 -12.96 -10.83 13.49
CA ALA A 383 -12.47 -10.77 14.86
C ALA A 383 -11.12 -11.49 15.01
N PHE A 384 -11.03 -12.76 14.56
CA PHE A 384 -9.80 -13.55 14.54
C PHE A 384 -8.64 -12.80 13.88
N VAL A 385 -8.81 -12.33 12.64
CA VAL A 385 -7.71 -11.69 11.90
C VAL A 385 -7.29 -10.38 12.57
N ARG A 386 -8.26 -9.59 13.08
CA ARG A 386 -7.95 -8.36 13.85
C ARG A 386 -7.16 -8.67 15.12
N GLU A 387 -7.58 -9.66 15.89
CA GLU A 387 -6.93 -10.07 17.15
C GLU A 387 -5.50 -10.54 16.89
N MET A 388 -5.32 -11.50 15.98
CA MET A 388 -4.01 -12.04 15.58
C MET A 388 -3.06 -10.91 15.14
N VAL A 389 -3.51 -10.00 14.26
CA VAL A 389 -2.67 -8.93 13.72
C VAL A 389 -2.30 -7.91 14.80
N ALA A 390 -3.29 -7.42 15.56
CA ALA A 390 -3.08 -6.35 16.54
C ALA A 390 -2.35 -6.81 17.82
N GLN A 391 -2.63 -8.03 18.30
CA GLN A 391 -2.09 -8.52 19.57
C GLN A 391 -0.84 -9.39 19.43
N SER A 392 -0.62 -10.02 18.27
CA SER A 392 0.51 -10.94 18.08
C SER A 392 1.46 -10.54 16.94
N VAL A 393 0.96 -10.30 15.72
CA VAL A 393 1.84 -10.04 14.56
C VAL A 393 2.57 -8.71 14.68
N ILE A 394 1.85 -7.60 14.91
CA ILE A 394 2.46 -6.27 15.02
C ILE A 394 3.45 -6.20 16.21
N PRO A 395 3.10 -6.63 17.44
CA PRO A 395 4.06 -6.68 18.54
C PRO A 395 5.27 -7.59 18.28
N HIS A 396 5.13 -8.71 17.56
CA HIS A 396 6.28 -9.52 17.15
C HIS A 396 7.20 -8.75 16.20
N MET A 397 6.64 -8.04 15.22
CA MET A 397 7.42 -7.24 14.28
C MET A 397 8.10 -6.03 14.96
N GLU A 398 7.40 -5.30 15.84
CA GLU A 398 7.95 -4.21 16.65
C GLU A 398 9.18 -4.68 17.45
N ASN A 399 9.04 -5.80 18.18
CA ASN A 399 10.12 -6.39 18.98
C ASN A 399 11.32 -6.82 18.12
N ARG A 400 11.09 -7.43 16.94
CA ARG A 400 12.18 -7.81 16.02
C ARG A 400 12.90 -6.60 15.44
N VAL A 401 12.18 -5.53 15.07
CA VAL A 401 12.78 -4.27 14.60
C VAL A 401 13.65 -3.64 15.69
N ALA A 402 13.15 -3.55 16.93
CA ALA A 402 13.92 -3.04 18.06
C ALA A 402 15.21 -3.85 18.30
N LEU A 403 15.09 -5.19 18.32
CA LEU A 403 16.20 -6.12 18.53
C LEU A 403 17.30 -5.96 17.46
N TRP A 404 16.94 -5.99 16.18
CA TRP A 404 17.91 -5.86 15.09
C TRP A 404 18.50 -4.44 14.99
N ASN A 405 17.74 -3.41 15.38
CA ASN A 405 18.20 -2.03 15.39
C ASN A 405 19.29 -1.82 16.44
N ASP A 406 19.12 -2.36 17.65
CA ASP A 406 20.16 -2.34 18.68
C ASP A 406 21.35 -3.24 18.34
N GLN A 407 21.11 -4.50 17.94
CA GLN A 407 22.18 -5.48 17.78
C GLN A 407 23.06 -5.27 16.53
N VAL A 408 22.49 -4.77 15.42
CA VAL A 408 23.19 -4.69 14.12
C VAL A 408 23.30 -3.25 13.61
N ALA A 409 22.19 -2.50 13.59
CA ALA A 409 22.16 -1.21 12.92
C ALA A 409 22.85 -0.09 13.74
N SER A 410 22.65 -0.04 15.07
CA SER A 410 23.28 0.94 15.96
C SER A 410 24.82 0.88 15.85
N ARG A 411 25.36 -0.34 15.91
CA ARG A 411 26.80 -0.65 15.87
C ARG A 411 27.44 -0.19 14.56
N ARG A 412 26.70 -0.23 13.44
CA ARG A 412 27.14 0.22 12.12
C ARG A 412 26.95 1.74 11.89
N ARG A 413 25.92 2.35 12.49
CA ARG A 413 25.67 3.82 12.43
C ARG A 413 26.66 4.62 13.28
N GLY A 414 27.11 4.07 14.42
CA GLY A 414 28.09 4.72 15.28
C GLY A 414 29.45 4.96 14.59
N LEU A 415 30.22 5.93 15.10
CA LEU A 415 31.51 6.35 14.50
C LEU A 415 32.44 5.16 14.21
N SER A 416 32.64 4.29 15.20
CA SER A 416 33.45 3.06 15.06
C SER A 416 32.96 2.14 13.94
N GLY A 417 31.64 1.97 13.78
CA GLY A 417 31.05 1.12 12.74
C GLY A 417 31.30 1.62 11.32
N ARG A 418 31.25 2.94 11.12
CA ARG A 418 31.56 3.56 9.82
C ARG A 418 33.02 3.34 9.45
N PHE A 419 33.94 3.42 10.42
CA PHE A 419 35.34 3.04 10.19
C PHE A 419 35.56 1.53 10.04
N MET A 420 34.77 0.66 10.68
CA MET A 420 34.93 -0.80 10.62
C MET A 420 34.40 -1.42 9.31
N SER A 421 33.37 -0.84 8.66
CA SER A 421 33.04 -1.19 7.27
C SER A 421 34.15 -0.70 6.32
N MET A 422 34.64 0.53 6.54
CA MET A 422 35.68 1.13 5.69
C MET A 422 37.04 0.43 5.80
N SER A 423 37.41 -0.09 6.98
CA SER A 423 38.64 -0.87 7.15
C SER A 423 38.56 -2.24 6.47
N ARG A 424 37.40 -2.91 6.46
CA ARG A 424 37.18 -4.12 5.64
C ARG A 424 37.36 -3.86 4.14
N ARG A 425 37.05 -2.66 3.66
CA ARG A 425 37.24 -2.24 2.26
C ARG A 425 38.70 -1.91 1.90
N TRP A 426 39.60 -1.74 2.89
CA TRP A 426 41.02 -1.41 2.69
C TRP A 426 41.99 -2.50 3.18
N ALA A 427 41.58 -3.39 4.09
CA ALA A 427 42.38 -4.49 4.63
C ALA A 427 42.62 -5.65 3.63
N GLY A 428 42.46 -5.41 2.33
CA GLY A 428 42.88 -6.34 1.28
C GLY A 428 44.41 -6.51 1.17
N PHE A 429 45.17 -5.63 1.83
CA PHE A 429 46.62 -5.72 1.95
C PHE A 429 47.07 -6.08 3.37
N GLY A 430 47.26 -7.38 3.62
CA GLY A 430 48.18 -7.86 4.65
C GLY A 430 47.64 -8.06 6.08
N SER A 431 46.92 -9.18 6.31
CA SER A 431 47.07 -9.93 7.57
C SER A 431 46.69 -11.40 7.39
N SER A 432 47.67 -12.29 7.50
CA SER A 432 47.48 -13.74 7.31
C SER A 432 47.60 -14.51 8.63
N SER A 433 46.48 -14.71 9.34
CA SER A 433 46.43 -15.50 10.59
C SER A 433 45.72 -16.85 10.41
N ARG A 434 46.28 -17.68 9.52
CA ARG A 434 46.33 -19.16 9.57
C ARG A 434 45.17 -19.89 10.29
N SER A 435 44.17 -20.30 9.53
CA SER A 435 43.55 -21.62 9.69
C SER A 435 43.31 -22.22 8.29
N SER A 436 43.39 -23.55 8.16
CA SER A 436 43.60 -24.21 6.86
C SER A 436 42.64 -25.39 6.64
N GLY A 437 41.92 -25.39 5.52
CA GLY A 437 41.14 -26.55 5.05
C GLY A 437 40.09 -26.21 4.01
N GLY A 438 40.29 -26.67 2.77
CA GLY A 438 39.32 -26.52 1.67
C GLY A 438 39.50 -25.24 0.84
N GLY A 439 39.99 -25.38 -0.39
CA GLY A 439 40.14 -24.26 -1.31
C GLY A 439 39.75 -24.62 -2.74
N TYR A 440 38.81 -23.85 -3.30
CA TYR A 440 38.63 -23.57 -4.73
C TYR A 440 37.88 -22.24 -4.86
N GLY A 441 38.32 -21.34 -5.75
CA GLY A 441 37.60 -20.10 -6.11
C GLY A 441 37.47 -19.02 -5.02
N GLY A 442 38.49 -18.17 -4.85
CA GLY A 442 38.45 -17.07 -3.88
C GLY A 442 37.72 -15.81 -4.37
N GLY A 443 37.02 -15.10 -3.46
CA GLY A 443 36.13 -13.98 -3.83
C GLY A 443 35.80 -12.95 -2.74
N SER A 444 36.83 -12.38 -2.07
CA SER A 444 36.70 -11.29 -1.07
C SER A 444 36.03 -11.67 0.28
N GLY A 445 36.15 -10.78 1.27
CA GLY A 445 35.61 -10.92 2.63
C GLY A 445 34.12 -10.53 2.75
N SER A 446 33.29 -11.03 1.83
CA SER A 446 31.84 -10.79 1.76
C SER A 446 31.04 -11.94 2.39
N ASN A 447 29.82 -11.64 2.85
CA ASN A 447 28.83 -12.63 3.28
C ASN A 447 27.89 -13.08 2.13
N TYR A 448 28.12 -12.62 0.90
CA TYR A 448 27.30 -12.93 -0.27
C TYR A 448 27.78 -14.23 -0.93
N ASP A 449 26.90 -15.24 -1.00
CA ASP A 449 27.16 -16.41 -1.84
C ASP A 449 26.81 -16.06 -3.29
N SER A 450 27.84 -15.74 -4.09
CA SER A 450 27.68 -15.41 -5.51
C SER A 450 27.36 -16.60 -6.41
N LEU A 451 27.53 -17.84 -5.94
CA LEU A 451 27.16 -19.06 -6.68
C LEU A 451 25.69 -19.41 -6.45
N GLN A 452 25.20 -19.23 -5.23
CA GLN A 452 23.80 -19.46 -4.87
C GLN A 452 22.91 -18.21 -5.01
N GLY A 453 23.52 -17.02 -5.15
CA GLY A 453 22.86 -15.74 -5.43
C GLY A 453 22.29 -14.99 -4.22
N PHE A 454 22.58 -15.39 -2.99
CA PHE A 454 21.96 -14.84 -1.77
C PHE A 454 22.92 -14.60 -0.59
N TYR A 455 22.49 -13.75 0.36
CA TYR A 455 23.09 -13.65 1.70
C TYR A 455 22.40 -14.62 2.66
N LYS A 456 23.15 -15.29 3.54
CA LYS A 456 22.56 -16.14 4.58
C LYS A 456 21.65 -15.33 5.52
N PRO A 457 20.55 -15.87 6.06
CA PRO A 457 19.57 -15.08 6.82
C PRO A 457 20.10 -14.44 8.11
N ASP A 458 21.18 -14.99 8.67
CA ASP A 458 21.90 -14.51 9.85
C ASP A 458 22.99 -13.47 9.53
N ALA A 459 23.37 -13.30 8.26
CA ALA A 459 24.35 -12.31 7.85
C ALA A 459 23.85 -10.89 8.18
N PRO A 460 24.71 -10.00 8.71
CA PRO A 460 24.27 -8.67 9.14
C PRO A 460 23.71 -7.81 8.00
N GLU A 461 24.11 -8.06 6.75
CA GLU A 461 23.53 -7.44 5.56
C GLU A 461 22.07 -7.88 5.35
N ALA A 462 21.79 -9.19 5.44
CA ALA A 462 20.43 -9.73 5.35
C ALA A 462 19.53 -9.28 6.51
N VAL A 463 20.07 -9.24 7.74
CA VAL A 463 19.36 -8.72 8.92
C VAL A 463 19.04 -7.22 8.77
N LEU A 464 19.93 -6.43 8.17
CA LEU A 464 19.63 -5.02 7.84
C LEU A 464 18.53 -4.88 6.78
N ARG A 465 18.50 -5.75 5.75
CA ARG A 465 17.39 -5.79 4.79
C ARG A 465 16.07 -6.09 5.50
N LYS A 466 16.02 -7.16 6.30
CA LYS A 466 14.80 -7.57 7.02
C LYS A 466 14.32 -6.51 8.01
N LEU A 467 15.24 -5.81 8.69
CA LEU A 467 14.89 -4.66 9.53
C LEU A 467 14.27 -3.53 8.71
N ALA A 468 14.88 -3.16 7.57
CA ALA A 468 14.38 -2.09 6.72
C ALA A 468 12.99 -2.40 6.15
N ASP A 469 12.78 -3.65 5.71
CA ASP A 469 11.51 -4.15 5.18
C ASP A 469 10.44 -4.25 6.28
N TYR A 470 10.78 -4.69 7.49
CA TYR A 470 9.87 -4.69 8.64
C TYR A 470 9.50 -3.26 9.08
N ALA A 471 10.47 -2.34 9.13
CA ALA A 471 10.21 -0.93 9.44
C ALA A 471 9.31 -0.28 8.38
N PHE A 472 9.47 -0.65 7.12
CA PHE A 472 8.60 -0.24 6.02
C PHE A 472 7.18 -0.80 6.19
N MET A 473 7.03 -2.09 6.47
CA MET A 473 5.75 -2.74 6.79
C MET A 473 5.03 -2.09 7.98
N LEU A 474 5.76 -1.70 9.02
CA LEU A 474 5.26 -0.97 10.19
C LEU A 474 5.11 0.54 9.98
N ARG A 475 5.31 1.03 8.74
CA ARG A 475 5.15 2.44 8.34
C ARG A 475 6.13 3.42 9.02
N ASP A 476 7.23 2.93 9.61
CA ASP A 476 8.38 3.76 10.01
C ASP A 476 9.30 3.99 8.79
N TRP A 477 8.82 4.87 7.91
CA TRP A 477 9.51 5.28 6.69
C TRP A 477 10.91 5.86 6.94
N LYS A 478 11.14 6.42 8.14
CA LYS A 478 12.40 7.08 8.52
C LYS A 478 13.47 6.06 8.91
N LEU A 479 13.12 5.06 9.73
CA LEU A 479 14.01 3.95 10.02
C LEU A 479 14.28 3.13 8.76
N ALA A 480 13.26 2.85 7.95
CA ALA A 480 13.39 2.11 6.70
C ALA A 480 14.40 2.79 5.75
N SER A 481 14.16 4.06 5.39
CA SER A 481 15.06 4.89 4.54
C SER A 481 16.51 4.88 5.04
N SER A 482 16.72 5.19 6.33
CA SER A 482 18.06 5.21 6.95
C SER A 482 18.71 3.83 7.17
N THR A 483 18.02 2.74 6.83
CA THR A 483 18.57 1.38 6.87
C THR A 483 18.88 0.89 5.45
N TYR A 484 18.03 1.17 4.45
CA TYR A 484 18.37 0.93 3.05
C TYR A 484 19.62 1.70 2.63
N ASP A 485 19.73 2.98 3.02
CA ASP A 485 20.92 3.80 2.73
C ASP A 485 22.20 3.25 3.38
N LEU A 486 22.08 2.66 4.58
CA LEU A 486 23.19 2.04 5.30
C LEU A 486 23.70 0.76 4.62
N VAL A 487 22.81 -0.07 4.08
CA VAL A 487 23.17 -1.40 3.53
C VAL A 487 23.42 -1.41 2.02
N ARG A 488 22.82 -0.48 1.24
CA ARG A 488 22.97 -0.43 -0.23
C ARG A 488 24.42 -0.29 -0.70
N GLY A 489 25.26 0.34 0.12
CA GLY A 489 26.69 0.51 -0.15
C GLY A 489 27.53 -0.74 0.06
N ASP A 490 27.07 -1.73 0.84
CA ASP A 490 27.73 -3.04 1.00
C ASP A 490 27.33 -3.97 -0.16
N TYR A 491 26.06 -3.96 -0.59
CA TYR A 491 25.61 -4.71 -1.78
C TYR A 491 26.34 -4.33 -3.07
N GLY A 492 26.65 -3.04 -3.27
CA GLY A 492 27.44 -2.58 -4.41
C GLY A 492 28.91 -2.97 -4.34
N HIS A 493 29.49 -3.08 -3.15
CA HIS A 493 30.86 -3.61 -2.95
C HIS A 493 30.92 -5.11 -3.28
N ASP A 494 29.93 -5.85 -2.80
CA ASP A 494 29.81 -7.30 -2.98
C ASP A 494 29.32 -7.72 -4.38
N LYS A 495 28.99 -6.74 -5.24
CA LYS A 495 28.42 -6.94 -6.59
C LYS A 495 27.09 -7.71 -6.59
N ALA A 496 26.36 -7.64 -5.48
CA ALA A 496 25.04 -8.25 -5.31
C ALA A 496 23.96 -7.37 -5.99
N TRP A 497 24.02 -7.23 -7.32
CA TRP A 497 23.32 -6.18 -8.08
C TRP A 497 21.80 -6.12 -7.81
N ARG A 498 21.12 -7.26 -7.64
CA ARG A 498 19.67 -7.29 -7.35
C ARG A 498 19.34 -6.82 -5.93
N TYR A 499 20.20 -7.13 -4.94
CA TYR A 499 20.11 -6.56 -3.59
C TYR A 499 20.41 -5.05 -3.60
N GLN A 500 21.42 -4.62 -4.36
CA GLN A 500 21.73 -3.20 -4.53
C GLN A 500 20.55 -2.44 -5.16
N ALA A 501 19.95 -2.98 -6.22
CA ALA A 501 18.82 -2.38 -6.92
C ALA A 501 17.62 -2.19 -5.99
N GLY A 502 17.15 -3.27 -5.35
CA GLY A 502 16.02 -3.21 -4.42
C GLY A 502 16.29 -2.39 -3.15
N ALA A 503 17.55 -2.20 -2.75
CA ALA A 503 17.89 -1.27 -1.68
C ALA A 503 17.87 0.19 -2.14
N HIS A 504 18.28 0.50 -3.38
CA HIS A 504 18.16 1.86 -3.92
C HIS A 504 16.70 2.24 -4.17
N GLU A 505 15.92 1.32 -4.74
CA GLU A 505 14.46 1.45 -4.93
C GLU A 505 13.76 1.76 -3.60
N MET A 506 13.86 0.87 -2.60
CA MET A 506 13.12 1.07 -1.35
C MET A 506 13.68 2.23 -0.51
N CYS A 507 14.93 2.64 -0.70
CA CYS A 507 15.46 3.90 -0.17
C CYS A 507 14.73 5.11 -0.78
N ALA A 508 14.50 5.13 -2.10
CA ALA A 508 13.74 6.19 -2.76
C ALA A 508 12.26 6.18 -2.30
N VAL A 509 11.61 5.02 -2.35
CA VAL A 509 10.19 4.84 -1.99
C VAL A 509 9.93 5.26 -0.54
N SER A 510 10.71 4.78 0.43
CA SER A 510 10.55 5.19 1.84
C SER A 510 10.83 6.67 2.08
N THR A 511 11.81 7.25 1.37
CA THR A 511 12.09 8.69 1.42
C THR A 511 10.95 9.53 0.80
N LEU A 512 10.24 8.99 -0.21
CA LEU A 512 9.06 9.59 -0.82
C LEU A 512 7.77 9.36 -0.01
N LEU A 513 7.68 8.31 0.80
CA LEU A 513 6.56 8.08 1.72
C LEU A 513 6.64 8.93 3.00
N ASN A 514 7.83 9.16 3.53
CA ASN A 514 8.04 9.95 4.76
C ASN A 514 7.51 11.40 4.62
N PRO A 515 6.60 11.92 5.47
CA PRO A 515 6.16 13.31 5.41
C PRO A 515 7.35 14.27 5.61
N LEU A 516 7.59 15.16 4.63
CA LEU A 516 8.79 16.00 4.60
C LEU A 516 8.57 17.34 5.33
N THR A 517 9.36 17.57 6.37
CA THR A 517 9.37 18.83 7.14
C THR A 517 10.54 19.76 6.78
N THR A 518 11.27 19.52 5.68
CA THR A 518 12.44 20.35 5.31
C THR A 518 12.81 20.25 3.82
N THR A 519 13.12 21.41 3.22
CA THR A 519 13.82 21.65 1.94
C THR A 519 13.68 20.59 0.84
N VAL A 520 12.88 20.91 -0.18
CA VAL A 520 12.49 19.99 -1.26
C VAL A 520 13.63 19.69 -2.25
N LYS A 521 14.36 20.71 -2.73
CA LYS A 521 15.26 20.59 -3.91
C LYS A 521 16.37 19.54 -3.74
N THR A 522 17.24 19.68 -2.74
CA THR A 522 18.41 18.80 -2.53
C THR A 522 18.05 17.32 -2.30
N LYS A 523 16.80 17.02 -1.94
CA LYS A 523 16.32 15.65 -1.78
C LYS A 523 15.89 15.02 -3.11
N LEU A 524 15.43 15.82 -4.07
CA LEU A 524 15.00 15.32 -5.39
C LEU A 524 16.19 14.79 -6.22
N GLU A 525 17.34 15.47 -6.20
CA GLU A 525 18.56 15.01 -6.90
C GLU A 525 19.04 13.64 -6.38
N SER A 526 18.99 13.44 -5.07
CA SER A 526 19.31 12.16 -4.42
C SER A 526 18.30 11.05 -4.79
N ILE A 527 17.00 11.38 -4.81
CA ILE A 527 15.94 10.46 -5.24
C ILE A 527 16.10 10.07 -6.71
N ASP A 528 16.41 11.01 -7.59
CA ASP A 528 16.70 10.76 -9.00
C ASP A 528 17.90 9.81 -9.16
N GLN A 529 19.00 10.01 -8.41
CA GLN A 529 20.16 9.12 -8.44
C GLN A 529 19.82 7.70 -7.92
N LEU A 530 18.97 7.59 -6.90
CA LEU A 530 18.50 6.29 -6.38
C LEU A 530 17.67 5.54 -7.43
N LEU A 531 16.70 6.21 -8.07
CA LEU A 531 15.85 5.63 -9.11
C LEU A 531 16.63 5.25 -10.38
N ASP A 532 17.61 6.08 -10.78
CA ASP A 532 18.51 5.79 -11.90
C ASP A 532 19.37 4.54 -11.62
N THR A 533 20.01 4.51 -10.46
CA THR A 533 20.86 3.37 -10.04
C THR A 533 20.06 2.08 -9.92
N ALA A 534 18.84 2.15 -9.38
CA ALA A 534 17.96 0.99 -9.24
C ALA A 534 17.50 0.45 -10.60
N SER A 535 16.91 1.31 -11.45
CA SER A 535 16.41 0.91 -12.78
C SER A 535 17.53 0.40 -13.70
N TYR A 536 18.70 1.06 -13.72
CA TYR A 536 19.88 0.57 -14.44
C TYR A 536 20.37 -0.77 -13.91
N SER A 537 20.36 -0.98 -12.59
CA SER A 537 20.82 -2.24 -11.99
C SER A 537 19.86 -3.40 -12.29
N TYR A 538 18.54 -3.18 -12.19
CA TYR A 538 17.56 -4.19 -12.54
C TYR A 538 17.64 -4.57 -14.04
N LEU A 539 17.64 -3.59 -14.96
CA LEU A 539 17.73 -3.86 -16.40
C LEU A 539 19.10 -4.44 -16.79
N THR A 540 20.15 -3.64 -16.68
CA THR A 540 21.46 -3.91 -17.29
C THR A 540 22.30 -4.93 -16.51
N ARG A 541 22.01 -5.17 -15.23
CA ARG A 541 22.78 -6.09 -14.36
C ARG A 541 22.00 -7.32 -13.92
N CYS A 542 20.67 -7.28 -13.95
CA CYS A 542 19.81 -8.38 -13.49
C CYS A 542 18.85 -8.93 -14.55
N SER A 543 18.74 -8.30 -15.74
CA SER A 543 17.74 -8.60 -16.79
C SER A 543 16.29 -8.62 -16.28
N ASP A 544 15.99 -7.71 -15.35
CA ASP A 544 14.80 -7.73 -14.50
C ASP A 544 13.86 -6.55 -14.85
N ALA A 545 13.21 -6.65 -16.01
CA ALA A 545 12.34 -5.58 -16.53
C ALA A 545 11.14 -5.27 -15.62
N GLN A 546 10.63 -6.28 -14.87
CA GLN A 546 9.49 -6.10 -13.98
C GLN A 546 9.85 -5.27 -12.74
N ASN A 547 10.98 -5.55 -12.07
CA ASN A 547 11.40 -4.72 -10.93
C ASN A 547 11.93 -3.34 -11.36
N ALA A 548 12.45 -3.22 -12.59
CA ALA A 548 12.72 -1.91 -13.19
C ALA A 548 11.43 -1.10 -13.40
N LEU A 549 10.39 -1.69 -13.99
CA LEU A 549 9.08 -1.04 -14.15
C LEU A 549 8.48 -0.65 -12.79
N ARG A 550 8.49 -1.58 -11.81
CA ARG A 550 8.07 -1.32 -10.43
C ARG A 550 8.79 -0.11 -9.83
N THR A 551 10.12 -0.06 -9.93
CA THR A 551 10.94 1.06 -9.46
C THR A 551 10.47 2.39 -10.06
N LEU A 552 10.29 2.45 -11.38
CA LEU A 552 9.94 3.69 -12.07
C LEU A 552 8.50 4.13 -11.79
N VAL A 553 7.55 3.19 -11.73
CA VAL A 553 6.14 3.47 -11.42
C VAL A 553 5.97 3.96 -9.97
N LEU A 554 6.61 3.30 -9.00
CA LEU A 554 6.61 3.72 -7.60
C LEU A 554 7.29 5.10 -7.41
N GLY A 555 8.42 5.32 -8.08
CA GLY A 555 9.11 6.61 -8.10
C GLY A 555 8.24 7.72 -8.67
N MET A 556 7.63 7.49 -9.84
CA MET A 556 6.74 8.43 -10.53
C MET A 556 5.55 8.84 -9.66
N GLU A 557 4.74 7.89 -9.20
CA GLU A 557 3.49 8.19 -8.51
C GLU A 557 3.72 8.89 -7.16
N LEU A 558 4.77 8.48 -6.43
CA LEU A 558 5.11 9.14 -5.17
C LEU A 558 5.82 10.49 -5.36
N LEU A 559 6.53 10.72 -6.49
CA LEU A 559 6.98 12.07 -6.87
C LEU A 559 5.78 12.96 -7.25
N LYS A 560 4.81 12.42 -7.99
CA LYS A 560 3.55 13.11 -8.32
C LYS A 560 2.80 13.50 -7.04
N SER A 561 2.74 12.62 -6.05
CA SER A 561 2.11 12.91 -4.74
C SER A 561 2.88 13.91 -3.86
N ARG A 562 4.06 14.40 -4.27
CA ARG A 562 4.72 15.56 -3.64
C ARG A 562 4.34 16.89 -4.29
N GLY A 563 3.86 16.89 -5.53
CA GLY A 563 3.50 18.08 -6.30
C GLY A 563 4.65 19.08 -6.52
N GLY A 564 4.29 20.30 -6.96
CA GLY A 564 5.21 21.42 -7.11
C GLY A 564 6.42 21.09 -7.99
N SER A 565 7.63 21.25 -7.46
CA SER A 565 8.87 20.95 -8.20
C SER A 565 9.13 19.45 -8.45
N ALA A 566 8.44 18.54 -7.76
CA ALA A 566 8.57 17.10 -8.01
C ALA A 566 7.78 16.65 -9.25
N SER A 567 6.77 17.42 -9.67
CA SER A 567 5.89 17.10 -10.80
C SER A 567 6.63 16.96 -12.15
N ASP A 568 7.58 17.87 -12.45
CA ASP A 568 8.40 17.76 -13.67
C ASP A 568 9.32 16.51 -13.62
N ALA A 569 9.76 16.08 -12.43
CA ALA A 569 10.56 14.86 -12.24
C ALA A 569 9.71 13.58 -12.35
N ALA A 570 8.48 13.59 -11.81
CA ALA A 570 7.52 12.50 -12.00
C ALA A 570 7.24 12.27 -13.49
N ALA A 571 7.00 13.33 -14.27
CA ALA A 571 6.80 13.26 -15.71
C ALA A 571 8.05 12.71 -16.45
N LYS A 572 9.26 13.12 -16.06
CA LYS A 572 10.53 12.56 -16.57
C LYS A 572 10.59 11.04 -16.37
N TRP A 573 10.24 10.53 -15.19
CA TRP A 573 10.26 9.09 -14.92
C TRP A 573 9.14 8.32 -15.63
N ALA A 574 7.97 8.95 -15.85
CA ALA A 574 6.91 8.39 -16.69
C ALA A 574 7.31 8.27 -18.16
N ILE A 575 7.90 9.31 -18.75
CA ILE A 575 8.40 9.28 -20.14
C ILE A 575 9.48 8.20 -20.29
N ARG A 576 10.38 8.06 -19.32
CA ARG A 576 11.42 7.01 -19.35
C ARG A 576 10.88 5.58 -19.37
N ILE A 577 9.69 5.31 -18.81
CA ILE A 577 9.02 3.99 -18.93
C ILE A 577 8.63 3.72 -20.40
N LEU A 578 8.13 4.75 -21.10
CA LEU A 578 7.78 4.67 -22.52
C LEU A 578 9.01 4.51 -23.41
N ASP A 579 10.09 5.25 -23.12
CA ASP A 579 11.37 5.21 -23.83
C ASP A 579 12.06 3.83 -23.67
N MET A 580 12.00 3.25 -22.47
CA MET A 580 12.58 1.94 -22.16
C MET A 580 11.71 0.75 -22.62
N GLY A 581 10.51 1.00 -23.18
CA GLY A 581 9.65 -0.05 -23.74
C GLY A 581 9.14 -1.08 -22.72
N LEU A 582 8.99 -0.70 -21.44
CA LEU A 582 8.72 -1.64 -20.34
C LEU A 582 7.26 -2.11 -20.22
N VAL A 583 6.37 -1.65 -21.11
CA VAL A 583 4.92 -1.86 -21.09
C VAL A 583 4.37 -2.07 -22.51
N GLY A 584 3.30 -2.86 -22.65
CA GLY A 584 2.62 -3.10 -23.93
C GLY A 584 1.70 -1.95 -24.35
N ASN A 585 0.86 -2.13 -25.37
CA ASN A 585 0.08 -1.05 -25.99
C ASN A 585 -0.89 -0.34 -25.03
N ILE A 586 -1.60 -1.10 -24.20
CA ILE A 586 -2.52 -0.59 -23.19
C ILE A 586 -1.70 0.04 -22.06
N GLY A 587 -0.66 -0.66 -21.59
CA GLY A 587 0.25 -0.13 -20.57
C GLY A 587 0.94 1.19 -20.99
N ARG A 588 1.27 1.37 -22.28
CA ARG A 588 1.79 2.62 -22.84
C ARG A 588 0.75 3.73 -22.80
N THR A 589 -0.50 3.44 -23.17
CA THR A 589 -1.59 4.43 -23.14
C THR A 589 -1.86 4.89 -21.71
N LEU A 590 -1.97 3.95 -20.77
CA LEU A 590 -2.13 4.24 -19.35
C LEU A 590 -0.95 5.04 -18.78
N VAL A 591 0.30 4.74 -19.18
CA VAL A 591 1.47 5.54 -18.76
C VAL A 591 1.45 6.95 -19.38
N SER A 592 0.98 7.13 -20.62
CA SER A 592 0.74 8.46 -21.22
C SER A 592 -0.28 9.28 -20.45
N GLU A 593 -1.39 8.69 -20.00
CA GLU A 593 -2.33 9.33 -19.04
C GLU A 593 -1.59 9.79 -17.77
N ARG A 594 -0.61 9.01 -17.28
CA ARG A 594 0.19 9.39 -16.10
C ARG A 594 1.18 10.52 -16.40
N VAL A 595 1.76 10.59 -17.59
CA VAL A 595 2.59 11.75 -18.00
C VAL A 595 1.74 13.02 -17.98
N SER A 596 0.52 12.97 -18.51
CA SER A 596 -0.44 14.08 -18.45
C SER A 596 -0.74 14.47 -17.00
N ALA A 597 -1.14 13.51 -16.16
CA ALA A 597 -1.44 13.74 -14.75
C ALA A 597 -0.24 14.32 -13.96
N CYS A 598 0.99 13.91 -14.30
CA CYS A 598 2.20 14.48 -13.70
C CYS A 598 2.39 15.96 -14.06
N TYR A 599 2.12 16.37 -15.31
CA TYR A 599 2.13 17.78 -15.70
C TYR A 599 0.94 18.57 -15.15
N ALA A 600 -0.25 17.97 -15.09
CA ALA A 600 -1.45 18.59 -14.49
C ALA A 600 -1.27 18.88 -12.99
N SER A 601 -0.56 18.01 -12.26
CA SER A 601 -0.28 18.20 -10.82
C SER A 601 0.62 19.40 -10.48
N LYS A 602 1.22 20.05 -11.48
CA LYS A 602 2.12 21.19 -11.25
C LYS A 602 1.34 22.50 -11.11
N THR A 603 1.13 22.91 -9.86
CA THR A 603 0.61 24.24 -9.51
C THR A 603 1.51 25.37 -10.01
N GLY A 604 0.90 26.46 -10.45
CA GLY A 604 1.57 27.69 -10.86
C GLY A 604 1.84 28.63 -9.68
N ILE A 605 2.66 29.65 -9.94
CA ILE A 605 3.02 30.69 -8.97
C ILE A 605 2.23 31.97 -9.27
N GLY A 606 1.66 32.59 -8.24
CA GLY A 606 0.89 33.84 -8.32
C GLY A 606 -0.50 33.67 -8.98
N GLY A 607 -1.27 34.76 -9.01
CA GLY A 607 -2.63 34.77 -9.57
C GLY A 607 -2.69 34.38 -11.04
N ALA A 608 -1.66 34.74 -11.83
CA ALA A 608 -1.50 34.35 -13.23
C ALA A 608 -1.06 32.89 -13.45
N ARG A 609 -0.95 32.08 -12.38
CA ARG A 609 -0.63 30.63 -12.42
C ARG A 609 0.63 30.32 -13.24
N TRP A 610 1.64 31.20 -13.16
CA TRP A 610 2.85 31.12 -13.98
C TRP A 610 3.64 29.83 -13.71
N GLY A 611 4.14 29.19 -14.77
CA GLY A 611 4.94 27.96 -14.66
C GLY A 611 4.15 26.65 -14.48
N THR A 612 2.82 26.69 -14.59
CA THR A 612 1.96 25.51 -14.83
C THR A 612 2.41 24.75 -16.09
N ARG A 613 1.90 23.52 -16.27
CA ARG A 613 2.21 22.65 -17.43
C ARG A 613 0.97 22.17 -18.17
N ARG A 614 -0.18 22.85 -18.03
CA ARG A 614 -1.46 22.45 -18.67
C ARG A 614 -1.35 22.19 -20.18
N ARG A 615 -0.69 23.07 -20.97
CA ARG A 615 -0.43 22.82 -22.41
C ARG A 615 0.31 21.52 -22.69
N LYS A 616 1.18 21.06 -21.79
CA LYS A 616 1.83 19.74 -21.90
C LYS A 616 0.93 18.61 -21.43
N ALA A 617 0.15 18.82 -20.37
CA ALA A 617 -0.79 17.82 -19.88
C ALA A 617 -1.82 17.47 -20.97
N GLY A 618 -2.56 18.46 -21.48
CA GLY A 618 -3.55 18.24 -22.54
C GLY A 618 -2.97 17.58 -23.78
N MET A 619 -1.76 17.96 -24.20
CA MET A 619 -1.04 17.30 -25.32
C MET A 619 -0.80 15.80 -25.06
N TRP A 620 -0.41 15.41 -23.84
CA TRP A 620 -0.28 14.00 -23.47
C TRP A 620 -1.63 13.28 -23.34
N THR A 621 -2.70 13.99 -22.98
CA THR A 621 -4.07 13.41 -22.98
C THR A 621 -4.60 13.21 -24.41
N ILE A 622 -4.34 14.13 -25.35
CA ILE A 622 -4.62 13.97 -26.78
C ILE A 622 -3.90 12.74 -27.35
N LEU A 623 -2.62 12.56 -27.02
CA LEU A 623 -1.84 11.38 -27.42
C LEU A 623 -2.38 10.08 -26.80
N ALA A 624 -2.97 10.14 -25.60
CA ALA A 624 -3.68 9.00 -25.02
C ALA A 624 -5.01 8.71 -25.74
N ALA A 625 -5.76 9.74 -26.15
CA ALA A 625 -6.99 9.59 -26.93
C ALA A 625 -6.74 8.92 -28.30
N ASP A 626 -5.75 9.43 -29.05
CA ASP A 626 -5.28 8.84 -30.31
C ASP A 626 -4.82 7.38 -30.15
N SER A 627 -4.15 7.07 -29.04
CA SER A 627 -3.71 5.70 -28.71
C SER A 627 -4.87 4.78 -28.33
N TRP A 628 -5.89 5.27 -27.62
CA TRP A 628 -7.11 4.50 -27.31
C TRP A 628 -7.97 4.24 -28.55
N LEU A 629 -8.12 5.23 -29.44
CA LEU A 629 -8.86 5.07 -30.69
C LEU A 629 -8.21 3.99 -31.58
N LYS A 630 -6.88 4.04 -31.74
CA LYS A 630 -6.09 3.01 -32.45
C LYS A 630 -6.14 1.61 -31.83
N GLN A 631 -6.75 1.44 -30.66
CA GLN A 631 -7.01 0.16 -30.01
C GLN A 631 -8.50 -0.23 -30.02
N GLY A 632 -9.34 0.47 -30.80
CA GLY A 632 -10.78 0.22 -30.91
C GLY A 632 -11.52 0.55 -29.61
N LYS A 633 -11.10 1.60 -28.90
CA LYS A 633 -11.69 2.04 -27.62
C LYS A 633 -12.19 3.49 -27.68
N PRO A 634 -13.14 3.84 -28.56
CA PRO A 634 -13.66 5.20 -28.68
C PRO A 634 -14.23 5.73 -27.35
N ASN A 635 -14.86 4.89 -26.53
CA ASN A 635 -15.32 5.22 -25.18
C ASN A 635 -14.20 5.78 -24.27
N LEU A 636 -12.97 5.25 -24.37
CA LEU A 636 -11.82 5.71 -23.56
C LEU A 636 -11.11 6.89 -24.22
N ALA A 637 -11.12 6.95 -25.56
CA ALA A 637 -10.63 8.11 -26.30
C ALA A 637 -11.48 9.36 -26.02
N ALA A 638 -12.81 9.23 -25.94
CA ALA A 638 -13.73 10.32 -25.61
C ALA A 638 -13.45 10.92 -24.22
N ILE A 639 -13.28 10.07 -23.19
CA ILE A 639 -12.90 10.51 -21.83
C ILE A 639 -11.54 11.25 -21.83
N CYS A 640 -10.60 10.84 -22.69
CA CYS A 640 -9.33 11.53 -22.85
C CYS A 640 -9.46 12.87 -23.61
N LEU A 641 -10.41 13.01 -24.53
CA LEU A 641 -10.72 14.30 -25.16
C LEU A 641 -11.39 15.26 -24.17
N GLU A 642 -12.34 14.80 -23.36
CA GLU A 642 -12.97 15.60 -22.28
C GLU A 642 -11.92 16.14 -21.30
N GLU A 643 -10.99 15.29 -20.84
CA GLU A 643 -9.89 15.73 -19.96
C GLU A 643 -8.89 16.64 -20.67
N SER A 644 -8.64 16.44 -21.97
CA SER A 644 -7.85 17.37 -22.79
C SER A 644 -8.49 18.76 -22.81
N ASP A 645 -9.78 18.84 -23.12
CA ASP A 645 -10.50 20.11 -23.24
C ASP A 645 -10.58 20.81 -21.87
N ARG A 646 -10.80 20.07 -20.77
CA ARG A 646 -10.68 20.57 -19.39
C ARG A 646 -9.28 21.10 -19.04
N LEU A 647 -8.22 20.56 -19.65
CA LEU A 647 -6.84 21.02 -19.48
C LEU A 647 -6.49 22.22 -20.37
N TYR A 648 -7.21 22.44 -21.48
CA TYR A 648 -6.99 23.54 -22.42
C TYR A 648 -7.91 24.77 -22.22
N ASN A 649 -9.08 24.60 -21.61
CA ASN A 649 -10.06 25.69 -21.38
C ASN A 649 -9.44 26.90 -20.63
N ASP A 650 -8.62 26.64 -19.60
CA ASP A 650 -7.86 27.66 -18.83
C ASP A 650 -6.74 28.38 -19.65
N VAL A 651 -6.51 28.02 -20.92
CA VAL A 651 -5.16 28.04 -21.53
C VAL A 651 -5.08 28.35 -23.03
N LEU A 652 -6.16 28.14 -23.80
CA LEU A 652 -6.28 28.57 -25.20
C LEU A 652 -7.20 29.79 -25.27
N GLU A 653 -6.88 30.73 -26.16
CA GLU A 653 -7.79 31.81 -26.52
C GLU A 653 -8.79 31.26 -27.55
N ASP A 654 -10.08 31.46 -27.30
CA ASP A 654 -11.21 30.97 -28.11
C ASP A 654 -11.18 29.45 -28.46
N GLY A 655 -10.49 28.65 -27.63
CA GLY A 655 -10.28 27.21 -27.87
C GLY A 655 -9.29 26.88 -29.00
N VAL A 656 -8.66 27.87 -29.61
CA VAL A 656 -7.83 27.69 -30.82
C VAL A 656 -6.37 27.36 -30.48
N PHE A 657 -5.82 26.34 -31.13
CA PHE A 657 -4.41 25.99 -31.06
C PHE A 657 -3.56 26.90 -31.96
N SER A 658 -2.46 27.43 -31.42
CA SER A 658 -1.53 28.34 -32.13
C SER A 658 -0.75 27.72 -33.30
N LEU A 659 -0.99 26.45 -33.63
CA LEU A 659 -0.42 25.73 -34.77
C LEU A 659 -1.59 25.10 -35.57
N PRO A 660 -1.87 25.56 -36.81
CA PRO A 660 -3.00 25.07 -37.60
C PRO A 660 -2.99 23.56 -37.86
N GLU A 661 -1.80 22.96 -37.94
CA GLU A 661 -1.63 21.51 -38.09
C GLU A 661 -2.09 20.75 -36.84
N MET A 662 -1.88 21.33 -35.65
CA MET A 662 -2.31 20.75 -34.39
C MET A 662 -3.82 20.93 -34.17
N GLN A 663 -4.38 22.08 -34.58
CA GLN A 663 -5.83 22.29 -34.65
C GLN A 663 -6.49 21.21 -35.52
N LYS A 664 -6.05 21.10 -36.78
CA LYS A 664 -6.55 20.10 -37.73
C LYS A 664 -6.39 18.65 -37.21
N PHE A 665 -5.30 18.34 -36.52
CA PHE A 665 -5.11 17.01 -35.93
C PHE A 665 -6.14 16.71 -34.83
N VAL A 666 -6.37 17.66 -33.91
CA VAL A 666 -7.32 17.47 -32.80
C VAL A 666 -8.75 17.43 -33.31
N ASP A 667 -9.12 18.25 -34.28
CA ASP A 667 -10.48 18.25 -34.83
C ASP A 667 -10.76 16.97 -35.64
N ASN A 668 -9.82 16.52 -36.46
CA ASN A 668 -9.90 15.20 -37.10
C ASN A 668 -10.06 14.07 -36.06
N LEU A 669 -9.33 14.14 -34.94
CA LEU A 669 -9.41 13.15 -33.87
C LEU A 669 -10.77 13.19 -33.14
N ARG A 670 -11.31 14.38 -32.87
CA ARG A 670 -12.67 14.56 -32.31
C ARG A 670 -13.72 13.92 -33.21
N SER A 671 -13.71 14.20 -34.51
CA SER A 671 -14.65 13.61 -35.47
C SER A 671 -14.51 12.08 -35.55
N ALA A 672 -13.28 11.55 -35.59
CA ALA A 672 -13.05 10.11 -35.63
C ALA A 672 -13.52 9.39 -34.36
N VAL A 673 -13.24 9.96 -33.17
CA VAL A 673 -13.78 9.44 -31.90
C VAL A 673 -15.30 9.49 -31.87
N GLN A 674 -15.93 10.57 -32.37
CA GLN A 674 -17.39 10.71 -32.40
C GLN A 674 -18.06 9.66 -33.30
N ILE A 675 -17.50 9.39 -34.49
CA ILE A 675 -18.01 8.37 -35.41
C ILE A 675 -17.92 6.98 -34.77
N GLU A 676 -16.73 6.55 -34.34
CA GLU A 676 -16.55 5.22 -33.72
C GLU A 676 -17.36 5.06 -32.41
N PHE A 677 -17.60 6.15 -31.67
CA PHE A 677 -18.44 6.14 -30.46
C PHE A 677 -19.94 5.98 -30.74
N LEU A 678 -20.43 6.53 -31.86
CA LEU A 678 -21.82 6.35 -32.31
C LEU A 678 -22.03 4.95 -32.90
N GLU A 679 -21.09 4.47 -33.72
CA GLU A 679 -21.07 3.10 -34.24
C GLU A 679 -21.06 2.07 -33.10
N ALA A 680 -20.20 2.26 -32.08
CA ALA A 680 -20.14 1.40 -30.89
C ALA A 680 -21.40 1.43 -30.02
N ARG A 681 -22.31 2.40 -30.24
CA ARG A 681 -23.64 2.47 -29.61
C ARG A 681 -24.76 1.92 -30.49
N GLY A 682 -24.44 1.39 -31.67
CA GLY A 682 -25.41 0.83 -32.61
C GLY A 682 -26.15 1.89 -33.45
N VAL A 683 -25.68 3.14 -33.47
CA VAL A 683 -26.18 4.17 -34.39
C VAL A 683 -25.45 4.01 -35.72
N THR A 684 -26.11 3.43 -36.72
CA THR A 684 -25.48 3.04 -38.00
C THR A 684 -25.96 3.81 -39.23
N ASP A 685 -26.95 4.70 -39.10
CA ASP A 685 -27.40 5.54 -40.22
C ASP A 685 -26.46 6.75 -40.40
N GLU A 686 -25.80 6.83 -41.56
CA GLU A 686 -24.88 7.93 -41.92
C GLU A 686 -25.55 9.33 -41.81
N ALA A 687 -26.87 9.40 -41.96
CA ALA A 687 -27.66 10.63 -41.78
C ALA A 687 -27.81 11.04 -40.29
N GLU A 688 -27.96 10.08 -39.36
CA GLU A 688 -28.00 10.38 -37.92
C GLU A 688 -26.60 10.73 -37.41
N ILE A 689 -25.56 10.04 -37.90
CA ILE A 689 -24.16 10.34 -37.57
C ILE A 689 -23.78 11.74 -38.05
N SER A 690 -24.16 12.12 -39.28
CA SER A 690 -23.88 13.45 -39.84
C SER A 690 -24.62 14.57 -39.08
N SER A 691 -25.93 14.41 -38.83
CA SER A 691 -26.71 15.45 -38.13
C SER A 691 -26.33 15.60 -36.65
N SER A 692 -25.94 14.51 -35.97
CA SER A 692 -25.42 14.59 -34.60
C SER A 692 -23.96 15.08 -34.50
N ALA A 693 -23.19 15.05 -35.60
CA ALA A 693 -21.90 15.76 -35.70
C ALA A 693 -22.08 17.27 -35.91
N GLU A 694 -23.09 17.71 -36.67
CA GLU A 694 -23.35 19.13 -36.92
C GLU A 694 -24.01 19.86 -35.72
N LEU A 695 -24.79 19.15 -34.90
CA LEU A 695 -25.47 19.70 -33.71
C LEU A 695 -24.55 20.05 -32.51
N GLY A 696 -23.23 20.01 -32.69
CA GLY A 696 -22.23 20.21 -31.63
C GLY A 696 -22.03 21.65 -31.13
N THR A 697 -22.52 22.67 -31.84
CA THR A 697 -22.30 24.10 -31.47
C THR A 697 -23.46 25.04 -31.85
N GLU A 698 -24.59 24.96 -31.14
CA GLU A 698 -25.55 26.08 -31.09
C GLU A 698 -25.66 26.65 -29.66
N GLU A 699 -24.85 27.66 -29.35
CA GLU A 699 -25.20 28.60 -28.27
C GLU A 699 -26.43 29.41 -28.71
N THR A 700 -27.58 29.17 -28.07
CA THR A 700 -28.81 29.92 -28.34
C THR A 700 -28.71 31.36 -27.83
N SER A 701 -28.07 32.22 -28.62
CA SER A 701 -27.82 33.63 -28.30
C SER A 701 -29.09 34.48 -28.41
N GLU A 702 -29.98 34.38 -27.42
CA GLU A 702 -31.17 35.22 -27.33
C GLU A 702 -30.80 36.69 -27.07
N LYS A 703 -30.80 37.50 -28.14
CA LYS A 703 -30.65 38.95 -28.07
C LYS A 703 -31.89 39.61 -27.47
N LEU A 704 -31.92 39.73 -26.13
CA LEU A 704 -32.94 40.45 -25.39
C LEU A 704 -32.78 41.98 -25.49
N ASP A 705 -33.19 42.53 -26.62
CA ASP A 705 -33.32 43.96 -26.85
C ASP A 705 -34.50 44.53 -26.01
N SER A 706 -34.23 45.41 -25.04
CA SER A 706 -35.29 46.17 -24.37
C SER A 706 -34.84 47.56 -23.93
N ARG A 707 -35.69 48.57 -24.18
CA ARG A 707 -35.32 49.98 -24.07
C ARG A 707 -36.36 50.77 -23.27
N ASN A 708 -35.99 51.14 -22.04
CA ASN A 708 -36.53 52.23 -21.20
C ASN A 708 -38.03 52.62 -21.33
N HIS A 709 -38.84 52.44 -20.26
CA HIS A 709 -39.52 53.59 -19.62
C HIS A 709 -40.23 53.36 -18.26
N ARG A 710 -39.85 54.18 -17.26
CA ARG A 710 -40.68 54.89 -16.24
C ARG A 710 -41.43 54.17 -15.09
N LYS A 711 -41.08 54.62 -13.86
CA LYS A 711 -41.94 55.02 -12.71
C LYS A 711 -42.60 53.90 -11.85
N SER A 712 -42.82 54.04 -10.53
CA SER A 712 -42.33 55.00 -9.48
C SER A 712 -42.83 54.61 -8.06
N LEU A 713 -42.24 55.23 -7.00
CA LEU A 713 -42.75 55.48 -5.62
C LEU A 713 -42.55 54.44 -4.47
N ILE A 714 -41.99 54.97 -3.35
CA ILE A 714 -42.21 54.65 -1.91
C ILE A 714 -41.70 53.29 -1.36
N GLY A 715 -41.01 53.20 -0.20
CA GLY A 715 -40.37 54.24 0.62
C GLY A 715 -40.26 53.96 2.14
N GLY A 716 -39.06 54.08 2.73
CA GLY A 716 -38.81 54.11 4.19
C GLY A 716 -38.58 52.75 4.88
N VAL A 717 -37.92 52.65 6.06
CA VAL A 717 -37.30 53.68 6.93
C VAL A 717 -36.03 53.10 7.61
N ASN A 718 -35.06 53.98 7.96
CA ASN A 718 -33.81 53.69 8.70
C ASN A 718 -34.04 53.80 10.24
N PRO A 719 -33.08 53.50 11.17
CA PRO A 719 -31.91 54.37 11.50
C PRO A 719 -30.62 53.59 11.91
N LEU A 720 -29.42 54.12 12.21
CA LEU A 720 -28.59 55.34 12.02
C LEU A 720 -27.11 54.87 12.40
N GLU A 721 -26.02 55.60 12.63
CA GLU A 721 -25.61 57.03 12.72
C GLU A 721 -24.07 57.14 12.46
N ALA A 722 -23.44 58.32 12.52
CA ALA A 722 -23.15 59.11 11.32
C ALA A 722 -21.82 59.92 11.39
N ALA A 723 -21.19 60.15 10.22
CA ALA A 723 -20.31 61.28 9.87
C ALA A 723 -18.90 61.38 10.54
N PRO A 724 -18.05 62.39 10.20
CA PRO A 724 -17.97 63.26 9.00
C PRO A 724 -16.65 63.05 8.19
N LEU A 725 -16.53 63.24 6.87
CA LEU A 725 -16.73 64.38 5.93
C LEU A 725 -15.59 65.44 5.84
N THR A 726 -14.91 65.49 4.69
CA THR A 726 -14.25 66.65 4.02
C THR A 726 -13.65 66.12 2.69
N THR A 727 -14.00 66.42 1.43
CA THR A 727 -14.61 67.53 0.62
C THR A 727 -13.58 68.28 -0.26
N LEU A 728 -13.97 68.53 -1.53
CA LEU A 728 -13.29 69.27 -2.63
C LEU A 728 -12.35 68.41 -3.51
N THR A 729 -12.62 68.09 -4.80
CA THR A 729 -12.88 68.89 -6.04
C THR A 729 -11.64 69.63 -6.59
N ARG A 730 -11.33 69.70 -7.90
CA ARG A 730 -12.06 69.35 -9.15
C ARG A 730 -11.09 69.44 -10.36
N LEU A 731 -11.34 68.67 -11.45
CA LEU A 731 -10.90 68.94 -12.85
C LEU A 731 -9.37 69.00 -13.11
N SER A 732 -8.83 68.86 -14.32
CA SER A 732 -9.34 68.42 -15.65
C SER A 732 -8.19 67.90 -16.53
N ASP A 733 -8.56 67.16 -17.58
CA ASP A 733 -7.89 66.86 -18.86
C ASP A 733 -6.57 67.61 -19.21
N ASP A 734 -5.58 66.88 -19.73
CA ASP A 734 -5.13 67.00 -21.13
C ASP A 734 -4.33 65.74 -21.59
N GLU A 735 -4.10 65.59 -22.90
CA GLU A 735 -3.26 64.52 -23.51
C GLU A 735 -1.77 64.90 -23.62
N GLY A 736 -0.85 63.92 -23.69
CA GLY A 736 0.53 64.18 -24.14
C GLY A 736 1.60 63.19 -23.66
N PRO A 737 2.42 62.56 -24.55
CA PRO A 737 3.39 61.53 -24.15
C PRO A 737 4.88 61.91 -24.27
N ARG A 738 5.71 61.38 -23.36
CA ARG A 738 7.09 60.84 -23.53
C ARG A 738 7.58 60.32 -22.16
N ASN A 739 8.16 59.11 -22.06
CA ASN A 739 9.57 58.79 -22.36
C ASN A 739 10.56 59.66 -21.56
N ASP A 740 11.05 59.17 -20.42
CA ASP A 740 12.41 58.62 -20.19
C ASP A 740 12.40 57.99 -18.77
N ASP A 741 12.88 56.77 -18.48
CA ASP A 741 14.21 56.13 -18.59
C ASP A 741 14.96 56.15 -17.23
N PHE A 742 15.29 54.96 -16.68
CA PHE A 742 15.86 54.68 -15.34
C PHE A 742 15.01 55.12 -14.11
N GLU A 743 14.81 54.32 -13.07
CA GLU A 743 15.70 53.32 -12.43
C GLU A 743 14.96 52.03 -11.99
#